data_AF-A0A017HER9-F1
#
_entry.id   AF-A0A017HER9-F1
#
_cell.length_a   1.000
_cell.length_b   1.000
_cell.length_c   1.000
_cell.angle_alpha   90.00
_cell.angle_beta   90.00
_cell.angle_gamma   90.00
#
_symmetry.space_group_name_H-M   'P 1'
#
loop_
_entity.id
_entity.type
_entity.pdbx_description
1 polymer ?
#
loop_
_entity_poly.entity_id
_entity_poly.type
_entity_poly.pdbx_seq_one_letter_code
_entity_poly.pdbx_strand_id
1 'polypeptide(L)'
;MGLKRRHANRFQASIWPGFVDAMTGLLLVLMFVLTIFTVVQFVLRDTITGQASELDELGEEVERLTGALGLERARGEDQQAEIGSLGAELAQARARAEQQSGRIEVLTAERAAQATALDTAQEKITAFEARVAGLLADRAEARDRIAGLREDLETERNRAGEAESGRDAARLALGLAREEIDAQAEAARLAAARREALEALVADLEAGTAQDAETISGLEADRLADAAAAQALRDRLQDADAELSAMTLALEEKRREAEETLTLLAAAEAARDDLDMKLAEAVLARQESQNALTRSLRAGEGLDARLAAALDLAQETGDDLEQARAALAQADAESEDLSTRLAAALAAREAGEADLAAVRKELSAALEAGETTEAALQERLAAAILDRDAARAEAQAARAAGAAAERGRADLADRLSAALSAREAAETRARALSQDRSETEQQRADLESRLAQALGDLDAARERAETQGSAAERRAALLATARAALAEEEDASAAAQRRMTALNAQVAALREDVAELRDLLGQAETEEIVAEAEIEDLGRRLNTALARAAAEERRRRELEEEERRRLEEETARLAAQAENLERYRSDFFGELRGMLEDEEGVRVEGDRFVFSSEVLFGQGEATLSEAGKDEIAKVAALLRRIGSEIPPGIDWVIRVDGHTDDIPIRGGRFADNWELSQARALSVVRYMSEAEGIPPARLAANGFGEYQPIDPADSPEARARNRRIELKLTER
;
A
#
# COMPACT_ATOMS: atom_id res chain seq x y z
N MET A 1 164.37 76.49 53.72
CA MET A 1 165.29 75.38 54.04
C MET A 1 164.44 74.22 54.57
N GLY A 2 164.49 72.97 54.13
CA GLY A 2 165.23 72.25 53.10
C GLY A 2 164.84 70.77 53.15
N LEU A 3 164.45 70.20 52.00
CA LEU A 3 164.63 68.82 51.50
C LEU A 3 164.33 67.55 52.34
N LYS A 4 163.52 66.66 51.70
CA LYS A 4 163.80 65.25 51.27
C LYS A 4 163.22 64.02 52.03
N ARG A 5 162.51 63.21 51.22
CA ARG A 5 162.61 61.74 50.91
C ARG A 5 161.63 60.70 51.53
N ARG A 6 160.87 60.07 50.60
CA ARG A 6 160.66 58.63 50.26
C ARG A 6 159.91 57.61 51.18
N HIS A 7 158.80 57.11 50.62
CA HIS A 7 158.39 55.71 50.29
C HIS A 7 158.08 54.64 51.38
N ALA A 8 156.86 54.07 51.32
CA ALA A 8 156.57 52.61 51.27
C ALA A 8 155.07 52.35 50.99
N ASN A 9 154.79 51.32 50.17
CA ASN A 9 153.49 50.89 49.67
C ASN A 9 153.07 49.61 50.43
N ARG A 10 151.83 49.50 50.94
CA ARG A 10 151.19 48.22 51.31
C ARG A 10 149.67 48.27 51.05
N PHE A 11 149.26 47.28 50.28
CA PHE A 11 147.90 46.88 49.91
C PHE A 11 147.01 46.61 51.15
N GLN A 12 145.78 47.16 51.15
CA GLN A 12 144.65 46.63 51.89
C GLN A 12 143.46 46.51 50.92
N ALA A 13 142.92 45.30 50.77
CA ALA A 13 141.79 45.01 49.91
C ALA A 13 140.48 45.47 50.57
N SER A 14 139.74 46.32 49.87
CA SER A 14 138.40 46.80 50.23
C SER A 14 137.33 45.88 49.62
N ILE A 15 136.65 45.08 50.44
CA ILE A 15 135.60 44.09 50.05
C ILE A 15 134.20 44.75 49.95
N TRP A 16 134.14 46.08 49.80
CA TRP A 16 132.88 46.83 49.91
C TRP A 16 132.03 47.06 48.62
N PRO A 17 132.45 46.69 47.38
CA PRO A 17 131.56 46.81 46.21
C PRO A 17 130.62 45.62 45.94
N GLY A 18 130.91 44.42 46.45
CA GLY A 18 130.21 43.19 46.04
C GLY A 18 128.86 42.91 46.71
N PHE A 19 128.62 43.44 47.92
CA PHE A 19 127.37 43.18 48.66
C PHE A 19 126.18 44.01 48.11
N VAL A 20 126.46 45.21 47.59
CA VAL A 20 125.44 46.06 46.96
C VAL A 20 124.95 45.43 45.66
N ASP A 21 125.86 44.83 44.87
CA ASP A 21 125.52 44.18 43.59
C ASP A 21 124.74 42.86 43.78
N ALA A 22 125.04 42.11 44.85
CA ALA A 22 124.26 40.93 45.23
C ALA A 22 122.84 41.30 45.72
N MET A 23 122.70 42.41 46.47
CA MET A 23 121.40 42.90 46.95
C MET A 23 120.54 43.48 45.81
N THR A 24 121.11 44.24 44.88
CA THR A 24 120.40 44.73 43.69
C THR A 24 120.04 43.60 42.73
N GLY A 25 120.91 42.62 42.56
CA GLY A 25 120.62 41.39 41.80
C GLY A 25 119.47 40.58 42.40
N LEU A 26 119.42 40.44 43.73
CA LEU A 26 118.34 39.73 44.42
C LEU A 26 117.00 40.49 44.35
N LEU A 27 117.04 41.83 44.40
CA LEU A 27 115.86 42.68 44.15
C LEU A 27 115.35 42.59 42.70
N LEU A 28 116.25 42.57 41.71
CA LEU A 28 115.90 42.39 40.30
C LEU A 28 115.28 41.02 40.04
N VAL A 29 115.85 39.95 40.59
CA VAL A 29 115.29 38.59 40.49
C VAL A 29 113.95 38.49 41.19
N LEU A 30 113.80 39.10 42.37
CA LEU A 30 112.52 39.13 43.09
C LEU A 30 111.45 39.88 42.28
N MET A 31 111.76 41.07 41.74
CA MET A 31 110.82 41.80 40.88
C MET A 31 110.49 41.01 39.60
N PHE A 32 111.46 40.34 39.00
CA PHE A 32 111.24 39.50 37.81
C PHE A 32 110.29 38.34 38.10
N VAL A 33 110.50 37.60 39.20
CA VAL A 33 109.61 36.51 39.62
C VAL A 33 108.22 37.03 39.98
N LEU A 34 108.12 38.18 40.66
CA LEU A 34 106.84 38.81 40.99
C LEU A 34 106.09 39.26 39.73
N THR A 35 106.80 39.75 38.72
CA THR A 35 106.24 40.17 37.42
C THR A 35 105.76 38.97 36.61
N ILE A 36 106.54 37.89 36.56
CA ILE A 36 106.10 36.63 35.94
C ILE A 36 104.86 36.09 36.67
N PHE A 37 104.88 36.08 37.99
CA PHE A 37 103.75 35.61 38.79
C PHE A 37 102.50 36.46 38.54
N THR A 38 102.62 37.79 38.47
CA THR A 38 101.48 38.67 38.16
C THR A 38 100.96 38.48 36.74
N VAL A 39 101.84 38.27 35.75
CA VAL A 39 101.44 37.97 34.37
C VAL A 39 100.75 36.61 34.29
N VAL A 40 101.28 35.57 34.94
CA VAL A 40 100.65 34.24 34.98
C VAL A 40 99.30 34.32 35.70
N GLN A 41 99.20 35.03 36.83
CA GLN A 41 97.93 35.26 37.53
C GLN A 41 96.94 36.05 36.69
N PHE A 42 97.38 37.05 35.92
CA PHE A 42 96.54 37.80 35.00
C PHE A 42 96.02 36.90 33.88
N VAL A 43 96.88 36.11 33.25
CA VAL A 43 96.49 35.16 32.19
C VAL A 43 95.56 34.06 32.73
N LEU A 44 95.83 33.52 33.94
CA LEU A 44 94.93 32.55 34.58
C LEU A 44 93.58 33.18 34.90
N ARG A 45 93.56 34.42 35.40
CA ARG A 45 92.32 35.13 35.72
C ARG A 45 91.53 35.44 34.46
N ASP A 46 92.20 35.89 33.40
CA ASP A 46 91.56 36.19 32.11
C ASP A 46 91.00 34.92 31.44
N THR A 47 91.76 33.82 31.45
CA THR A 47 91.29 32.52 30.94
C THR A 47 90.13 31.93 31.76
N ILE A 48 90.17 32.00 33.09
CA ILE A 48 89.06 31.53 33.94
C ILE A 48 87.82 32.42 33.75
N THR A 49 88.00 33.74 33.63
CA THR A 49 86.87 34.67 33.42
C THR A 49 86.26 34.48 32.03
N GLY A 50 87.09 34.25 31.01
CA GLY A 50 86.63 33.88 29.65
C GLY A 50 85.88 32.55 29.63
N GLN A 51 86.43 31.51 30.28
CA GLN A 51 85.76 30.21 30.40
C GLN A 51 84.45 30.29 31.18
N ALA A 52 84.37 31.12 32.23
CA ALA A 52 83.14 31.35 32.98
C ALA A 52 82.06 32.01 32.10
N SER A 53 82.44 33.01 31.30
CA SER A 53 81.52 33.66 30.35
C SER A 53 81.04 32.69 29.26
N GLU A 54 81.91 31.82 28.75
CA GLU A 54 81.57 30.83 27.73
C GLU A 54 80.65 29.73 28.28
N LEU A 55 80.82 29.36 29.57
CA LEU A 55 79.90 28.45 30.28
C LEU A 55 78.53 29.08 30.53
N ASP A 56 78.47 30.38 30.88
CA ASP A 56 77.19 31.10 31.04
C ASP A 56 76.43 31.20 29.71
N GLU A 57 77.13 31.50 28.61
CA GLU A 57 76.56 31.55 27.25
C GLU A 57 76.04 30.16 26.82
N LEU A 58 76.79 29.09 27.10
CA LEU A 58 76.34 27.71 26.88
C LEU A 58 75.13 27.36 27.75
N GLY A 59 75.09 27.84 28.99
CA GLY A 59 73.98 27.68 29.93
C GLY A 59 72.69 28.29 29.38
N GLU A 60 72.74 29.53 28.90
CA GLU A 60 71.60 30.21 28.25
C GLU A 60 71.18 29.52 26.93
N GLU A 61 72.12 28.99 26.15
CA GLU A 61 71.83 28.21 24.94
C GLU A 61 71.08 26.90 25.28
N VAL A 62 71.54 26.18 26.32
CA VAL A 62 70.88 24.96 26.79
C VAL A 62 69.50 25.26 27.36
N GLU A 63 69.33 26.36 28.10
CA GLU A 63 68.02 26.75 28.64
C GLU A 63 67.03 27.11 27.52
N ARG A 64 67.48 27.85 26.50
CA ARG A 64 66.69 28.14 25.28
C ARG A 64 66.30 26.87 24.52
N LEU A 65 67.25 25.94 24.31
CA LEU A 65 66.98 24.66 23.65
C LEU A 65 66.01 23.79 24.45
N THR A 66 66.13 23.80 25.79
CA THR A 66 65.22 23.06 26.68
C THR A 66 63.81 23.66 26.63
N GLY A 67 63.69 24.99 26.61
CA GLY A 67 62.41 25.68 26.43
C GLY A 67 61.76 25.39 25.07
N ALA A 68 62.53 25.42 23.98
CA ALA A 68 62.05 25.08 22.64
C ALA A 68 61.62 23.61 22.54
N LEU A 69 62.39 22.68 23.11
CA LEU A 69 62.05 21.25 23.16
C LEU A 69 60.79 21.00 24.01
N GLY A 70 60.59 21.77 25.09
CA GLY A 70 59.37 21.73 25.90
C GLY A 70 58.14 22.17 25.11
N LEU A 71 58.24 23.27 24.35
CA LEU A 71 57.17 23.76 23.48
C LEU A 71 56.83 22.78 22.35
N GLU A 72 57.83 22.17 21.72
CA GLU A 72 57.61 21.15 20.69
C GLU A 72 56.98 19.88 21.27
N ARG A 73 57.38 19.45 22.48
CA ARG A 73 56.69 18.36 23.17
C ARG A 73 55.24 18.69 23.50
N ALA A 74 54.97 19.90 23.99
CA ALA A 74 53.61 20.35 24.28
C ALA A 74 52.74 20.40 23.01
N ARG A 75 53.27 20.93 21.90
CA ARG A 75 52.59 20.88 20.59
C ARG A 75 52.30 19.46 20.14
N GLY A 76 53.24 18.53 20.33
CA GLY A 76 53.05 17.13 20.01
C GLY A 76 51.94 16.48 20.84
N GLU A 77 51.84 16.82 22.12
CA GLU A 77 50.75 16.36 23.00
C GLU A 77 49.39 16.94 22.56
N ASP A 78 49.34 18.23 22.22
CA ASP A 78 48.12 18.90 21.74
C ASP A 78 47.64 18.29 20.40
N GLN A 79 48.54 18.08 19.44
CA GLN A 79 48.22 17.43 18.17
C GLN A 79 47.76 15.98 18.36
N GLN A 80 48.36 15.24 19.29
CA GLN A 80 47.94 13.88 19.61
C GLN A 80 46.53 13.86 20.22
N ALA A 81 46.20 14.84 21.05
CA ALA A 81 44.86 15.01 21.61
C ALA A 81 43.83 15.38 20.53
N GLU A 82 44.19 16.26 19.60
CA GLU A 82 43.34 16.66 18.47
C GLU A 82 43.06 15.49 17.52
N ILE A 83 44.08 14.69 17.16
CA ILE A 83 43.92 13.45 16.39
C ILE A 83 42.99 12.47 17.12
N GLY A 84 43.11 12.38 18.45
CA GLY A 84 42.21 11.57 19.28
C GLY A 84 40.75 12.05 19.19
N SER A 85 40.52 13.37 19.29
CA SER A 85 39.20 13.98 19.16
C SER A 85 38.60 13.76 17.77
N LEU A 86 39.36 14.05 16.72
CA LEU A 86 38.94 13.82 15.33
C LEU A 86 38.67 12.34 15.05
N GLY A 87 39.45 11.44 15.64
CA GLY A 87 39.21 9.99 15.57
C GLY A 87 37.88 9.59 16.20
N ALA A 88 37.53 10.19 17.35
CA ALA A 88 36.25 9.95 18.03
C ALA A 88 35.06 10.52 17.23
N GLU A 89 35.20 11.73 16.68
CA GLU A 89 34.19 12.35 15.81
C GLU A 89 33.95 11.54 14.53
N LEU A 90 35.02 11.07 13.88
CA LEU A 90 34.92 10.21 12.71
C LEU A 90 34.22 8.88 13.04
N ALA A 91 34.55 8.27 14.17
CA ALA A 91 33.90 7.04 14.62
C ALA A 91 32.40 7.28 14.87
N GLN A 92 32.04 8.41 15.48
CA GLN A 92 30.65 8.77 15.71
C GLN A 92 29.91 9.06 14.40
N ALA A 93 30.54 9.74 13.43
CA ALA A 93 29.98 9.98 12.12
C ALA A 93 29.72 8.68 11.35
N ARG A 94 30.66 7.72 11.41
CA ARG A 94 30.49 6.38 10.83
C ARG A 94 29.32 5.62 11.45
N ALA A 95 29.20 5.63 12.77
CA ALA A 95 28.08 4.99 13.46
C ALA A 95 26.73 5.61 13.08
N ARG A 96 26.65 6.94 12.93
CA ARG A 96 25.43 7.62 12.44
C ARG A 96 25.10 7.21 11.00
N ALA A 97 26.11 7.08 10.13
CA ALA A 97 25.93 6.66 8.74
C ALA A 97 25.42 5.20 8.66
N GLU A 98 25.96 4.28 9.47
CA GLU A 98 25.47 2.91 9.57
C GLU A 98 24.02 2.86 10.06
N GLN A 99 23.68 3.66 11.08
CA GLN A 99 22.30 3.76 11.56
C GLN A 99 21.34 4.30 10.49
N GLN A 100 21.77 5.30 9.72
CA GLN A 100 20.99 5.84 8.60
C GLN A 100 20.82 4.80 7.49
N SER A 101 21.87 4.05 7.15
CA SER A 101 21.80 2.96 6.16
C SER A 101 20.79 1.89 6.60
N GLY A 102 20.84 1.45 7.86
CA GLY A 102 19.87 0.48 8.39
C GLY A 102 18.43 1.02 8.35
N ARG A 103 18.23 2.32 8.62
CA ARG A 103 16.91 2.95 8.51
C ARG A 103 16.41 3.02 7.06
N ILE A 104 17.29 3.29 6.10
CA ILE A 104 16.97 3.27 4.67
C ILE A 104 16.56 1.87 4.23
N GLU A 105 17.28 0.83 4.68
CA GLU A 105 16.93 -0.57 4.37
C GLU A 105 15.54 -0.94 4.89
N VAL A 106 15.22 -0.59 6.15
CA VAL A 106 13.89 -0.82 6.73
C VAL A 106 12.81 -0.08 5.95
N LEU A 107 13.00 1.21 5.67
CA LEU A 107 12.03 2.00 4.91
C LEU A 107 11.85 1.48 3.47
N THR A 108 12.92 0.96 2.86
CA THR A 108 12.87 0.35 1.53
C THR A 108 12.08 -0.96 1.55
N ALA A 109 12.25 -1.77 2.59
CA ALA A 109 11.47 -3.00 2.79
C ALA A 109 9.99 -2.69 3.06
N GLU A 110 9.68 -1.69 3.90
CA GLU A 110 8.31 -1.25 4.16
C GLU A 110 7.63 -0.74 2.88
N ARG A 111 8.32 0.09 2.08
CA ARG A 111 7.81 0.56 0.79
C ARG A 111 7.52 -0.61 -0.16
N ALA A 112 8.40 -1.62 -0.23
CA ALA A 112 8.19 -2.79 -1.08
C ALA A 112 6.98 -3.62 -0.63
N ALA A 113 6.80 -3.77 0.69
CA ALA A 113 5.63 -4.44 1.25
C ALA A 113 4.33 -3.67 0.95
N GLN A 114 4.35 -2.33 1.06
CA GLN A 114 3.20 -1.49 0.71
C GLN A 114 2.86 -1.57 -0.78
N ALA A 115 3.85 -1.56 -1.67
CA ALA A 115 3.63 -1.73 -3.10
C ALA A 115 2.93 -3.07 -3.40
N THR A 116 3.39 -4.15 -2.76
CA THR A 116 2.77 -5.48 -2.91
C THR A 116 1.33 -5.51 -2.38
N ALA A 117 1.06 -4.82 -1.27
CA ALA A 117 -0.28 -4.70 -0.70
C ALA A 117 -1.22 -3.90 -1.63
N LEU A 118 -0.71 -2.83 -2.25
CA LEU A 118 -1.42 -2.04 -3.27
C LEU A 118 -1.77 -2.88 -4.49
N ASP A 119 -0.80 -3.63 -5.04
CA ASP A 119 -1.04 -4.52 -6.18
C ASP A 119 -2.12 -5.56 -5.85
N THR A 120 -2.04 -6.17 -4.66
CA THR A 120 -3.05 -7.12 -4.17
C THR A 120 -4.44 -6.48 -4.03
N ALA A 121 -4.51 -5.23 -3.56
CA ALA A 121 -5.77 -4.49 -3.44
C ALA A 121 -6.34 -4.18 -4.83
N GLN A 122 -5.49 -3.80 -5.79
CA GLN A 122 -5.87 -3.53 -7.18
C GLN A 122 -6.49 -4.79 -7.83
N GLU A 123 -5.85 -5.96 -7.65
CA GLU A 123 -6.37 -7.24 -8.13
C GLU A 123 -7.75 -7.57 -7.55
N LYS A 124 -7.95 -7.32 -6.24
CA LYS A 124 -9.26 -7.52 -5.59
C LYS A 124 -10.33 -6.58 -6.15
N ILE A 125 -9.98 -5.33 -6.43
CA ILE A 125 -10.90 -4.35 -7.03
C ILE A 125 -11.30 -4.82 -8.43
N THR A 126 -10.34 -5.20 -9.29
CA THR A 126 -10.65 -5.71 -10.63
C THR A 126 -11.52 -6.97 -10.58
N ALA A 127 -11.26 -7.90 -9.64
CA ALA A 127 -12.10 -9.07 -9.43
C ALA A 127 -13.51 -8.73 -8.92
N PHE A 128 -13.65 -7.68 -8.13
CA PHE A 128 -14.94 -7.16 -7.70
C PHE A 128 -15.70 -6.52 -8.86
N GLU A 129 -15.05 -5.67 -9.66
CA GLU A 129 -15.62 -5.05 -10.86
C GLU A 129 -16.11 -6.11 -11.86
N ALA A 130 -15.34 -7.18 -12.07
CA ALA A 130 -15.76 -8.30 -12.91
C ALA A 130 -17.03 -8.99 -12.39
N ARG A 131 -17.15 -9.18 -11.06
CA ARG A 131 -18.36 -9.73 -10.43
C ARG A 131 -19.55 -8.80 -10.59
N VAL A 132 -19.37 -7.49 -10.41
CA VAL A 132 -20.44 -6.50 -10.62
C VAL A 132 -20.90 -6.49 -12.07
N ALA A 133 -19.97 -6.54 -13.03
CA ALA A 133 -20.30 -6.64 -14.44
C ALA A 133 -21.12 -7.90 -14.76
N GLY A 134 -20.75 -9.05 -14.17
CA GLY A 134 -21.52 -10.29 -14.26
C GLY A 134 -22.94 -10.15 -13.72
N LEU A 135 -23.10 -9.61 -12.51
CA LEU A 135 -24.42 -9.38 -11.90
C LEU A 135 -25.29 -8.42 -12.72
N LEU A 136 -24.69 -7.39 -13.33
CA LEU A 136 -25.41 -6.47 -14.21
C LEU A 136 -25.88 -7.16 -15.50
N ALA A 137 -25.07 -8.07 -16.05
CA ALA A 137 -25.45 -8.88 -17.21
C ALA A 137 -26.60 -9.85 -16.86
N ASP A 138 -26.49 -10.55 -15.73
CA ASP A 138 -27.55 -11.45 -15.23
C ASP A 138 -28.86 -10.68 -15.00
N ARG A 139 -28.78 -9.47 -14.44
CA ARG A 139 -29.94 -8.60 -14.25
C ARG A 139 -30.57 -8.17 -15.58
N ALA A 140 -29.76 -7.90 -16.60
CA ALA A 140 -30.26 -7.57 -17.94
C ALA A 140 -30.98 -8.77 -18.56
N GLU A 141 -30.37 -9.96 -18.51
CA GLU A 141 -30.99 -11.19 -19.03
C GLU A 141 -32.29 -11.54 -18.28
N ALA A 142 -32.33 -11.34 -16.96
CA ALA A 142 -33.54 -11.53 -16.17
C ALA A 142 -34.65 -10.55 -16.58
N ARG A 143 -34.31 -9.28 -16.88
CA ARG A 143 -35.28 -8.30 -17.37
C ARG A 143 -35.82 -8.65 -18.75
N ASP A 144 -34.96 -9.10 -19.65
CA ASP A 144 -35.37 -9.52 -20.99
C ASP A 144 -36.28 -10.76 -20.93
N ARG A 145 -35.97 -11.73 -20.05
CA ARG A 145 -36.86 -12.86 -19.77
C ARG A 145 -38.22 -12.42 -19.23
N ILE A 146 -38.25 -11.47 -18.30
CA ILE A 146 -39.51 -10.92 -17.77
C ILE A 146 -40.30 -10.20 -18.87
N ALA A 147 -39.63 -9.47 -19.77
CA ALA A 147 -40.28 -8.82 -20.91
C ALA A 147 -40.91 -9.85 -21.85
N GLY A 148 -40.17 -10.91 -22.22
CA GLY A 148 -40.69 -12.01 -23.05
C GLY A 148 -41.90 -12.71 -22.40
N LEU A 149 -41.82 -13.04 -21.10
CA LEU A 149 -42.93 -13.65 -20.38
C LEU A 149 -44.18 -12.75 -20.32
N ARG A 150 -44.01 -11.43 -20.30
CA ARG A 150 -45.14 -10.49 -20.35
C ARG A 150 -45.80 -10.48 -21.73
N GLU A 151 -45.02 -10.51 -22.79
CA GLU A 151 -45.51 -10.61 -24.16
C GLU A 151 -46.27 -11.93 -24.40
N ASP A 152 -45.73 -13.05 -23.90
CA ASP A 152 -46.40 -14.36 -23.92
C ASP A 152 -47.73 -14.31 -23.17
N LEU A 153 -47.75 -13.71 -21.96
CA LEU A 153 -48.96 -13.56 -21.16
C LEU A 153 -50.02 -12.71 -21.87
N GLU A 154 -49.61 -11.61 -22.51
CA GLU A 154 -50.52 -10.76 -23.28
C GLU A 154 -51.09 -11.50 -24.49
N THR A 155 -50.26 -12.29 -25.17
CA THR A 155 -50.68 -13.15 -26.28
C THR A 155 -51.72 -14.19 -25.83
N GLU A 156 -51.48 -14.87 -24.72
CA GLU A 156 -52.44 -15.82 -24.14
C GLU A 156 -53.74 -15.13 -23.69
N ARG A 157 -53.64 -13.93 -23.12
CA ARG A 157 -54.82 -13.14 -22.72
C ARG A 157 -55.67 -12.74 -23.92
N ASN A 158 -55.04 -12.36 -25.03
CA ASN A 158 -55.74 -12.05 -26.27
C ASN A 158 -56.43 -13.29 -26.86
N ARG A 159 -55.75 -14.45 -26.89
CA ARG A 159 -56.36 -15.73 -27.30
C ARG A 159 -57.56 -16.10 -26.44
N ALA A 160 -57.47 -15.90 -25.13
CA ALA A 160 -58.58 -16.15 -24.21
C ALA A 160 -59.77 -15.22 -24.49
N GLY A 161 -59.51 -13.93 -24.76
CA GLY A 161 -60.55 -12.96 -25.12
C GLY A 161 -61.24 -13.28 -26.46
N GLU A 162 -60.48 -13.71 -27.47
CA GLU A 162 -61.05 -14.17 -28.75
C GLU A 162 -61.93 -15.41 -28.56
N ALA A 163 -61.49 -16.37 -27.73
CA ALA A 163 -62.28 -17.55 -27.41
C ALA A 163 -63.58 -17.20 -26.68
N GLU A 164 -63.55 -16.26 -25.74
CA GLU A 164 -64.75 -15.78 -25.03
C GLU A 164 -65.72 -15.07 -25.98
N SER A 165 -65.21 -14.18 -26.85
CA SER A 165 -66.01 -13.52 -27.88
C SER A 165 -66.65 -14.54 -28.85
N GLY A 166 -65.88 -15.56 -29.25
CA GLY A 166 -66.40 -16.67 -30.07
C GLY A 166 -67.50 -17.46 -29.37
N ARG A 167 -67.38 -17.70 -28.06
CA ARG A 167 -68.41 -18.36 -27.25
C ARG A 167 -69.68 -17.52 -27.14
N ASP A 168 -69.56 -16.21 -26.96
CA ASP A 168 -70.70 -15.31 -26.89
C ASP A 168 -71.40 -15.16 -28.25
N ALA A 169 -70.65 -15.11 -29.35
CA ALA A 169 -71.20 -15.15 -30.70
C ALA A 169 -71.96 -16.46 -30.96
N ALA A 170 -71.42 -17.61 -30.53
CA ALA A 170 -72.09 -18.90 -30.64
C ALA A 170 -73.37 -18.97 -29.79
N ARG A 171 -73.37 -18.40 -28.57
CA ARG A 171 -74.56 -18.29 -27.72
C ARG A 171 -75.64 -17.42 -28.36
N LEU A 172 -75.25 -16.27 -28.93
CA LEU A 172 -76.17 -15.39 -29.63
C LEU A 172 -76.77 -16.08 -30.85
N ALA A 173 -75.95 -16.75 -31.66
CA ALA A 173 -76.41 -17.52 -32.81
C ALA A 173 -77.38 -18.64 -32.41
N LEU A 174 -77.12 -19.33 -31.29
CA LEU A 174 -78.02 -20.32 -30.74
C LEU A 174 -79.34 -19.71 -30.26
N GLY A 175 -79.30 -18.53 -29.64
CA GLY A 175 -80.49 -17.77 -29.25
C GLY A 175 -81.36 -17.39 -30.45
N LEU A 176 -80.75 -16.82 -31.49
CA LEU A 176 -81.44 -16.46 -32.74
C LEU A 176 -82.02 -17.69 -33.46
N ALA A 177 -81.29 -18.81 -33.47
CA ALA A 177 -81.80 -20.04 -34.05
C ALA A 177 -83.01 -20.58 -33.29
N ARG A 178 -83.05 -20.45 -31.95
CA ARG A 178 -84.21 -20.81 -31.14
C ARG A 178 -85.40 -19.90 -31.41
N GLU A 179 -85.20 -18.59 -31.47
CA GLU A 179 -86.26 -17.63 -31.81
C GLU A 179 -86.86 -17.91 -33.20
N GLU A 180 -86.02 -18.23 -34.19
CA GLU A 180 -86.48 -18.60 -35.54
C GLU A 180 -87.29 -19.92 -35.52
N ILE A 181 -86.83 -20.93 -34.77
CA ILE A 181 -87.57 -22.19 -34.61
C ILE A 181 -88.91 -21.95 -33.91
N ASP A 182 -88.93 -21.15 -32.85
CA ASP A 182 -90.15 -20.81 -32.12
C ASP A 182 -91.13 -20.03 -33.01
N ALA A 183 -90.64 -19.08 -33.80
CA ALA A 183 -91.45 -18.34 -34.77
C ALA A 183 -92.01 -19.24 -35.89
N GLN A 184 -91.20 -20.18 -36.40
CA GLN A 184 -91.66 -21.17 -37.39
C GLN A 184 -92.70 -22.12 -36.81
N ALA A 185 -92.53 -22.55 -35.55
CA ALA A 185 -93.50 -23.37 -34.83
C ALA A 185 -94.82 -22.60 -34.60
N GLU A 186 -94.75 -21.32 -34.25
CA GLU A 186 -95.94 -20.46 -34.09
C GLU A 186 -96.65 -20.20 -35.43
N ALA A 187 -95.90 -19.95 -36.50
CA ALA A 187 -96.44 -19.83 -37.85
C ALA A 187 -97.14 -21.12 -38.31
N ALA A 188 -96.57 -22.29 -38.00
CA ALA A 188 -97.19 -23.58 -38.27
C ALA A 188 -98.49 -23.77 -37.47
N ARG A 189 -98.53 -23.36 -36.20
CA ARG A 189 -99.76 -23.37 -35.38
C ARG A 189 -100.83 -22.44 -35.93
N LEU A 190 -100.49 -21.22 -36.34
CA LEU A 190 -101.41 -20.28 -36.98
C LEU A 190 -101.93 -20.81 -38.33
N ALA A 191 -101.08 -21.46 -39.12
CA ALA A 191 -101.50 -22.10 -40.36
C ALA A 191 -102.46 -23.27 -40.13
N ALA A 192 -102.24 -24.07 -39.08
CA ALA A 192 -103.16 -25.12 -38.66
C ALA A 192 -104.51 -24.53 -38.20
N ALA A 193 -104.50 -23.50 -37.34
CA ALA A 193 -105.71 -22.82 -36.89
C ALA A 193 -106.48 -22.14 -38.03
N ARG A 194 -105.80 -21.57 -39.03
CA ARG A 194 -106.45 -21.03 -40.24
C ARG A 194 -107.08 -22.12 -41.09
N ARG A 195 -106.45 -23.29 -41.19
CA ARG A 195 -107.01 -24.44 -41.91
C ARG A 195 -108.28 -24.93 -41.22
N GLU A 196 -108.24 -25.07 -39.90
CA GLU A 196 -109.38 -25.45 -39.07
C GLU A 196 -110.53 -24.42 -39.18
N ALA A 197 -110.21 -23.12 -39.17
CA ALA A 197 -111.19 -22.06 -39.38
C ALA A 197 -111.79 -22.03 -40.80
N LEU A 198 -110.99 -22.37 -41.84
CA LEU A 198 -111.49 -22.51 -43.21
C LEU A 198 -112.39 -23.73 -43.37
N GLU A 199 -112.07 -24.85 -42.73
CA GLU A 199 -112.94 -26.03 -42.67
C GLU A 199 -114.26 -25.71 -41.96
N ALA A 200 -114.23 -24.95 -40.87
CA ALA A 200 -115.45 -24.46 -40.20
C ALA A 200 -116.29 -23.53 -41.10
N LEU A 201 -115.66 -22.68 -41.92
CA LEU A 201 -116.36 -21.77 -42.83
C LEU A 201 -116.91 -22.47 -44.09
N VAL A 202 -116.26 -23.55 -44.54
CA VAL A 202 -116.79 -24.46 -45.55
C VAL A 202 -118.01 -25.20 -45.01
N ALA A 203 -117.96 -25.68 -43.77
CA ALA A 203 -119.13 -26.29 -43.12
C ALA A 203 -120.32 -25.32 -42.96
N ASP A 204 -120.06 -24.03 -42.68
CA ASP A 204 -121.08 -22.99 -42.60
C ASP A 204 -121.64 -22.58 -43.99
N LEU A 205 -120.81 -22.60 -45.05
CA LEU A 205 -121.25 -22.39 -46.44
C LEU A 205 -122.03 -23.60 -47.01
N GLU A 206 -121.72 -24.83 -46.56
CA GLU A 206 -122.52 -26.02 -46.84
C GLU A 206 -123.86 -25.99 -46.09
N ALA A 207 -123.92 -25.41 -44.89
CA ALA A 207 -125.16 -25.13 -44.17
C ALA A 207 -125.99 -23.98 -44.81
N GLY A 208 -125.34 -23.04 -45.49
CA GLY A 208 -125.95 -21.92 -46.22
C GLY A 208 -126.47 -22.22 -47.63
N THR A 209 -126.30 -23.45 -48.14
CA THR A 209 -126.76 -23.89 -49.47
C THR A 209 -127.86 -24.97 -49.42
N ALA A 210 -128.54 -25.08 -48.27
CA ALA A 210 -129.70 -25.94 -48.06
C ALA A 210 -130.90 -25.18 -47.46
N GLN A 211 -131.17 -23.95 -47.92
CA GLN A 211 -132.45 -23.27 -47.65
C GLN A 211 -132.78 -22.19 -48.68
N ASP A 212 -133.06 -22.63 -49.92
CA ASP A 212 -134.13 -22.09 -50.78
C ASP A 212 -134.19 -22.88 -52.10
N ALA A 213 -134.85 -24.04 -52.04
CA ALA A 213 -135.53 -24.66 -53.18
C ALA A 213 -136.84 -25.28 -52.69
N GLU A 214 -137.81 -24.38 -52.56
CA GLU A 214 -139.24 -24.57 -52.81
C GLU A 214 -140.03 -25.60 -51.99
N THR A 215 -140.66 -25.05 -50.95
CA THR A 215 -142.13 -24.94 -50.87
C THR A 215 -142.84 -25.12 -52.23
N ILE A 216 -143.31 -26.34 -52.52
CA ILE A 216 -144.49 -26.55 -53.37
C ILE A 216 -145.59 -27.19 -52.52
N SER A 217 -146.62 -26.35 -52.30
CA SER A 217 -148.03 -26.63 -52.02
C SER A 217 -148.36 -28.01 -51.46
N GLY A 218 -148.83 -28.08 -50.22
CA GLY A 218 -150.18 -27.65 -49.86
C GLY A 218 -151.06 -28.90 -49.78
N LEU A 219 -150.99 -29.62 -48.66
CA LEU A 219 -151.98 -29.53 -47.58
C LEU A 219 -153.42 -29.62 -48.09
N GLU A 220 -154.00 -30.82 -47.97
CA GLU A 220 -155.31 -31.08 -47.36
C GLU A 220 -155.49 -32.61 -47.40
N ALA A 221 -155.13 -33.34 -46.33
CA ALA A 221 -155.93 -33.51 -45.13
C ALA A 221 -157.39 -33.92 -45.44
N ASP A 222 -157.65 -35.22 -45.61
CA ASP A 222 -158.48 -35.94 -44.63
C ASP A 222 -158.55 -37.45 -44.90
N ARG A 223 -158.11 -38.19 -43.87
CA ARG A 223 -158.74 -39.38 -43.29
C ARG A 223 -159.49 -40.37 -44.21
N LEU A 224 -158.94 -41.58 -44.33
CA LEU A 224 -159.29 -42.75 -43.52
C LEU A 224 -158.42 -43.92 -44.02
N ALA A 225 -157.57 -44.44 -43.14
CA ALA A 225 -157.76 -45.78 -42.58
C ALA A 225 -157.89 -46.87 -43.65
N ASP A 226 -156.79 -47.60 -43.91
CA ASP A 226 -156.70 -48.94 -43.34
C ASP A 226 -155.30 -49.57 -43.54
N ALA A 227 -154.85 -50.22 -42.46
CA ALA A 227 -153.83 -51.27 -42.38
C ALA A 227 -152.39 -50.87 -42.83
N ALA A 228 -151.51 -50.37 -41.97
CA ALA A 228 -150.97 -51.03 -40.77
C ALA A 228 -150.69 -52.53 -40.97
N ALA A 229 -149.41 -52.90 -41.17
CA ALA A 229 -148.75 -54.10 -40.61
C ALA A 229 -147.48 -54.60 -41.37
N ALA A 230 -146.84 -53.83 -42.26
CA ALA A 230 -145.66 -54.36 -43.01
C ALA A 230 -144.36 -53.52 -42.97
N GLN A 231 -144.32 -52.33 -42.36
CA GLN A 231 -143.12 -51.48 -42.34
C GLN A 231 -142.37 -51.43 -40.99
N ALA A 232 -142.99 -51.94 -39.91
CA ALA A 232 -142.41 -51.93 -38.55
C ALA A 232 -141.27 -52.96 -38.33
N LEU A 233 -140.80 -53.63 -39.39
CA LEU A 233 -139.71 -54.61 -39.32
C LEU A 233 -138.45 -54.20 -40.10
N ARG A 234 -138.47 -53.09 -40.86
CA ARG A 234 -137.27 -52.60 -41.58
C ARG A 234 -136.47 -51.55 -40.80
N ASP A 235 -137.13 -50.74 -39.99
CA ASP A 235 -136.45 -49.64 -39.30
C ASP A 235 -135.62 -50.08 -38.07
N ARG A 236 -135.72 -51.35 -37.64
CA ARG A 236 -134.98 -51.88 -36.48
C ARG A 236 -133.61 -52.49 -36.78
N LEU A 237 -133.21 -52.58 -38.06
CA LEU A 237 -131.92 -53.18 -38.46
C LEU A 237 -130.92 -52.17 -39.04
N GLN A 238 -131.27 -50.88 -39.12
CA GLN A 238 -130.35 -49.83 -39.58
C GLN A 238 -129.64 -49.07 -38.44
N ASP A 239 -130.13 -49.15 -37.20
CA ASP A 239 -129.57 -48.39 -36.07
C ASP A 239 -128.36 -49.06 -35.38
N ALA A 240 -128.03 -50.32 -35.69
CA ALA A 240 -126.93 -51.04 -35.02
C ALA A 240 -125.54 -50.84 -35.67
N ASP A 241 -125.47 -50.53 -36.98
CA ASP A 241 -124.19 -50.29 -37.67
C ASP A 241 -123.65 -48.87 -37.46
N ALA A 242 -124.52 -47.91 -37.17
CA ALA A 242 -124.14 -46.52 -36.87
C ALA A 242 -123.51 -46.38 -35.47
N GLU A 243 -124.02 -47.10 -34.47
CA GLU A 243 -123.48 -47.04 -33.10
C GLU A 243 -122.11 -47.72 -32.96
N LEU A 244 -121.86 -48.83 -33.67
CA LEU A 244 -120.55 -49.49 -33.66
C LEU A 244 -119.46 -48.66 -34.36
N SER A 245 -119.80 -48.00 -35.46
CA SER A 245 -118.86 -47.14 -36.20
C SER A 245 -118.45 -45.89 -35.41
N ALA A 246 -119.40 -45.28 -34.68
CA ALA A 246 -119.13 -44.15 -33.80
C ALA A 246 -118.25 -44.54 -32.60
N MET A 247 -118.45 -45.74 -32.04
CA MET A 247 -117.66 -46.22 -30.90
C MET A 247 -116.21 -46.58 -31.32
N THR A 248 -116.00 -47.10 -32.53
CA THR A 248 -114.64 -47.31 -33.08
C THR A 248 -113.90 -46.01 -33.36
N LEU A 249 -114.59 -44.99 -33.90
CA LEU A 249 -113.96 -43.69 -34.16
C LEU A 249 -113.55 -42.99 -32.86
N ALA A 250 -114.42 -43.01 -31.84
CA ALA A 250 -114.12 -42.45 -30.53
C ALA A 250 -112.98 -43.19 -29.81
N LEU A 251 -112.86 -44.50 -30.01
CA LEU A 251 -111.77 -45.30 -29.46
C LEU A 251 -110.44 -45.01 -30.17
N GLU A 252 -110.44 -44.83 -31.50
CA GLU A 252 -109.25 -44.42 -32.27
C GLU A 252 -108.79 -43.01 -31.90
N GLU A 253 -109.72 -42.08 -31.69
CA GLU A 253 -109.40 -40.71 -31.28
C GLU A 253 -108.78 -40.68 -29.87
N LYS A 254 -109.33 -41.46 -28.92
CA LYS A 254 -108.72 -41.60 -27.59
C LYS A 254 -107.36 -42.30 -27.63
N ARG A 255 -107.13 -43.20 -28.59
CA ARG A 255 -105.82 -43.83 -28.80
C ARG A 255 -104.79 -42.84 -29.32
N ARG A 256 -105.20 -41.97 -30.25
CA ARG A 256 -104.35 -40.91 -30.80
C ARG A 256 -103.96 -39.87 -29.74
N GLU A 257 -104.90 -39.44 -28.90
CA GLU A 257 -104.60 -38.58 -27.74
C GLU A 257 -103.59 -39.24 -26.78
N ALA A 258 -103.70 -40.56 -26.54
CA ALA A 258 -102.76 -41.29 -25.71
C ALA A 258 -101.35 -41.40 -26.34
N GLU A 259 -101.27 -41.58 -27.66
CA GLU A 259 -99.98 -41.60 -28.38
C GLU A 259 -99.31 -40.22 -28.43
N GLU A 260 -100.09 -39.16 -28.60
CA GLU A 260 -99.59 -37.78 -28.55
C GLU A 260 -99.06 -37.42 -27.15
N THR A 261 -99.77 -37.82 -26.09
CA THR A 261 -99.31 -37.60 -24.70
C THR A 261 -98.05 -38.39 -24.35
N LEU A 262 -97.92 -39.64 -24.83
CA LEU A 262 -96.67 -40.41 -24.66
C LEU A 262 -95.51 -39.80 -25.44
N THR A 263 -95.77 -39.26 -26.63
CA THR A 263 -94.75 -38.57 -27.43
C THR A 263 -94.27 -37.28 -26.76
N LEU A 264 -95.18 -36.52 -26.16
CA LEU A 264 -94.84 -35.33 -25.37
C LEU A 264 -94.07 -35.69 -24.09
N LEU A 265 -94.42 -36.79 -23.43
CA LEU A 265 -93.70 -37.27 -22.25
C LEU A 265 -92.26 -37.70 -22.62
N ALA A 266 -92.09 -38.45 -23.71
CA ALA A 266 -90.78 -38.85 -24.20
C ALA A 266 -89.92 -37.63 -24.61
N ALA A 267 -90.53 -36.61 -25.22
CA ALA A 267 -89.84 -35.36 -25.53
C ALA A 267 -89.45 -34.59 -24.27
N ALA A 268 -90.29 -34.59 -23.23
CA ALA A 268 -89.99 -33.96 -21.94
C ALA A 268 -88.88 -34.69 -21.18
N GLU A 269 -88.85 -36.03 -21.22
CA GLU A 269 -87.77 -36.84 -20.66
C GLU A 269 -86.44 -36.59 -21.39
N ALA A 270 -86.44 -36.56 -22.72
CA ALA A 270 -85.25 -36.23 -23.50
C ALA A 270 -84.73 -34.80 -23.22
N ALA A 271 -85.63 -33.82 -23.05
CA ALA A 271 -85.25 -32.46 -22.67
C ALA A 271 -84.68 -32.38 -21.25
N ARG A 272 -85.19 -33.21 -20.32
CA ARG A 272 -84.65 -33.32 -18.96
C ARG A 272 -83.25 -33.92 -18.97
N ASP A 273 -83.01 -34.99 -19.72
CA ASP A 273 -81.69 -35.61 -19.81
C ASP A 273 -80.65 -34.65 -20.43
N ASP A 274 -81.03 -33.86 -21.44
CA ASP A 274 -80.19 -32.80 -22.01
C ASP A 274 -79.87 -31.69 -21.00
N LEU A 275 -80.85 -31.30 -20.17
CA LEU A 275 -80.64 -30.33 -19.09
C LEU A 275 -79.72 -30.87 -17.99
N ASP A 276 -79.88 -32.13 -17.60
CA ASP A 276 -79.05 -32.79 -16.59
C ASP A 276 -77.59 -32.92 -17.08
N MET A 277 -77.39 -33.22 -18.37
CA MET A 277 -76.06 -33.22 -18.99
C MET A 277 -75.42 -31.82 -19.00
N LYS A 278 -76.18 -30.78 -19.37
CA LYS A 278 -75.71 -29.39 -19.33
C LYS A 278 -75.40 -28.91 -17.91
N LEU A 279 -76.18 -29.36 -16.92
CA LEU A 279 -75.92 -29.06 -15.52
C LEU A 279 -74.61 -29.71 -15.05
N ALA A 280 -74.36 -30.97 -15.42
CA ALA A 280 -73.12 -31.67 -15.12
C ALA A 280 -71.91 -30.96 -15.74
N GLU A 281 -72.03 -30.53 -17.00
CA GLU A 281 -70.99 -29.77 -17.71
C GLU A 281 -70.72 -28.41 -17.03
N ALA A 282 -71.78 -27.70 -16.62
CA ALA A 282 -71.65 -26.42 -15.91
C ALA A 282 -71.00 -26.57 -14.52
N VAL A 283 -71.29 -27.66 -13.80
CA VAL A 283 -70.66 -27.96 -12.51
C VAL A 283 -69.18 -28.27 -12.69
N LEU A 284 -68.81 -29.07 -13.70
CA LEU A 284 -67.41 -29.34 -14.04
C LEU A 284 -66.65 -28.05 -14.41
N ALA A 285 -67.22 -27.20 -15.27
CA ALA A 285 -66.62 -25.92 -15.65
C ALA A 285 -66.44 -24.99 -14.43
N ARG A 286 -67.39 -24.98 -13.49
CA ARG A 286 -67.27 -24.23 -12.23
C ARG A 286 -66.14 -24.79 -11.34
N GLN A 287 -66.03 -26.11 -11.24
CA GLN A 287 -64.97 -26.77 -10.47
C GLN A 287 -63.58 -26.46 -11.06
N GLU A 288 -63.45 -26.47 -12.38
CA GLU A 288 -62.21 -26.11 -13.08
C GLU A 288 -61.84 -24.66 -12.86
N SER A 289 -62.81 -23.74 -12.93
CA SER A 289 -62.60 -22.31 -12.64
C SER A 289 -62.17 -22.08 -11.19
N GLN A 290 -62.77 -22.77 -10.21
CA GLN A 290 -62.33 -22.71 -8.82
C GLN A 290 -60.91 -23.23 -8.64
N ASN A 291 -60.56 -24.36 -9.27
CA ASN A 291 -59.21 -24.91 -9.22
C ASN A 291 -58.18 -23.99 -9.90
N ALA A 292 -58.55 -23.29 -10.97
CA ALA A 292 -57.71 -22.29 -11.61
C ALA A 292 -57.50 -21.06 -10.70
N LEU A 293 -58.55 -20.59 -10.03
CA LEU A 293 -58.45 -19.49 -9.05
C LEU A 293 -57.54 -19.86 -7.87
N THR A 294 -57.68 -21.06 -7.30
CA THR A 294 -56.80 -21.54 -6.22
C THR A 294 -55.34 -21.64 -6.67
N ARG A 295 -55.08 -22.09 -7.91
CA ARG A 295 -53.73 -22.09 -8.48
C ARG A 295 -53.17 -20.67 -8.64
N SER A 296 -53.99 -19.73 -9.11
CA SER A 296 -53.58 -18.33 -9.25
C SER A 296 -53.29 -17.66 -7.91
N LEU A 297 -54.08 -17.96 -6.86
CA LEU A 297 -53.85 -17.43 -5.51
C LEU A 297 -52.54 -17.96 -4.92
N ARG A 298 -52.25 -19.26 -5.05
CA ARG A 298 -50.96 -19.83 -4.64
C ARG A 298 -49.77 -19.28 -5.41
N ALA A 299 -49.94 -19.00 -6.70
CA ALA A 299 -48.91 -18.34 -7.50
C ALA A 299 -48.67 -16.90 -7.03
N GLY A 300 -49.73 -16.18 -6.62
CA GLY A 300 -49.64 -14.86 -5.98
C GLY A 300 -48.88 -14.90 -4.65
N GLU A 301 -49.21 -15.83 -3.76
CA GLU A 301 -48.48 -16.02 -2.49
C GLU A 301 -46.99 -16.34 -2.72
N GLY A 302 -46.68 -17.13 -3.75
CA GLY A 302 -45.30 -17.39 -4.16
C GLY A 302 -44.56 -16.17 -4.73
N LEU A 303 -45.27 -15.25 -5.40
CA LEU A 303 -44.71 -13.99 -5.87
C LEU A 303 -44.47 -13.01 -4.72
N ASP A 304 -45.39 -12.94 -3.75
CA ASP A 304 -45.25 -12.09 -2.57
C ASP A 304 -44.06 -12.55 -1.70
N ALA A 305 -43.89 -13.86 -1.52
CA ALA A 305 -42.73 -14.42 -0.82
C ALA A 305 -41.40 -14.11 -1.54
N ARG A 306 -41.38 -14.16 -2.87
CA ARG A 306 -40.20 -13.78 -3.67
C ARG A 306 -39.92 -12.28 -3.61
N LEU A 307 -40.97 -11.45 -3.59
CA LEU A 307 -40.83 -10.00 -3.45
C LEU A 307 -40.29 -9.64 -2.06
N ALA A 308 -40.78 -10.28 -1.00
CA ALA A 308 -40.27 -10.10 0.35
C ALA A 308 -38.78 -10.49 0.43
N ALA A 309 -38.40 -11.67 -0.09
CA ALA A 309 -37.00 -12.09 -0.13
C ALA A 309 -36.11 -11.15 -0.96
N ALA A 310 -36.62 -10.60 -2.06
CA ALA A 310 -35.90 -9.63 -2.88
C ALA A 310 -35.75 -8.26 -2.18
N LEU A 311 -36.73 -7.85 -1.37
CA LEU A 311 -36.65 -6.64 -0.55
C LEU A 311 -35.67 -6.81 0.61
N ASP A 312 -35.67 -7.96 1.29
CA ASP A 312 -34.72 -8.28 2.36
C ASP A 312 -33.28 -8.28 1.81
N LEU A 313 -33.06 -8.93 0.66
CA LEU A 313 -31.77 -8.91 -0.03
C LEU A 313 -31.37 -7.50 -0.49
N ALA A 314 -32.33 -6.68 -0.94
CA ALA A 314 -32.07 -5.28 -1.28
C ALA A 314 -31.70 -4.43 -0.06
N GLN A 315 -32.24 -4.75 1.12
CA GLN A 315 -31.90 -4.12 2.38
C GLN A 315 -30.49 -4.52 2.84
N GLU A 316 -30.19 -5.82 2.84
CA GLU A 316 -28.88 -6.37 3.21
C GLU A 316 -27.77 -5.81 2.31
N THR A 317 -28.00 -5.79 0.99
CA THR A 317 -27.06 -5.15 0.05
C THR A 317 -26.92 -3.64 0.23
N GLY A 318 -27.96 -2.96 0.75
CA GLY A 318 -27.91 -1.55 1.11
C GLY A 318 -27.01 -1.31 2.33
N ASP A 319 -27.17 -2.14 3.36
CA ASP A 319 -26.38 -2.08 4.60
C ASP A 319 -24.90 -2.40 4.33
N ASP A 320 -24.62 -3.41 3.51
CA ASP A 320 -23.26 -3.75 3.05
C ASP A 320 -22.60 -2.57 2.29
N LEU A 321 -23.38 -1.88 1.46
CA LEU A 321 -22.91 -0.73 0.69
C LEU A 321 -22.63 0.49 1.58
N GLU A 322 -23.42 0.70 2.64
CA GLU A 322 -23.10 1.71 3.66
C GLU A 322 -21.82 1.36 4.43
N GLN A 323 -21.64 0.09 4.84
CA GLN A 323 -20.40 -0.34 5.48
C GLN A 323 -19.19 -0.16 4.58
N ALA A 324 -19.30 -0.52 3.30
CA ALA A 324 -18.22 -0.34 2.33
C ALA A 324 -17.87 1.14 2.12
N ARG A 325 -18.88 2.02 2.08
CA ARG A 325 -18.66 3.48 2.01
C ARG A 325 -18.00 4.04 3.25
N ALA A 326 -18.39 3.56 4.44
CA ALA A 326 -17.76 3.96 5.70
C ALA A 326 -16.29 3.51 5.77
N ALA A 327 -16.00 2.27 5.33
CA ALA A 327 -14.63 1.76 5.24
C ALA A 327 -13.77 2.55 4.24
N LEU A 328 -14.34 2.93 3.09
CA LEU A 328 -13.65 3.77 2.10
C LEU A 328 -13.34 5.16 2.66
N ALA A 329 -14.31 5.81 3.32
CA ALA A 329 -14.10 7.11 3.95
C ALA A 329 -13.02 7.05 5.05
N GLN A 330 -12.94 5.95 5.80
CA GLN A 330 -11.88 5.73 6.77
C GLN A 330 -10.51 5.55 6.09
N ALA A 331 -10.43 4.77 5.01
CA ALA A 331 -9.19 4.58 4.26
C ALA A 331 -8.70 5.89 3.62
N ASP A 332 -9.60 6.73 3.12
CA ASP A 332 -9.26 8.06 2.59
C ASP A 332 -8.70 8.97 3.69
N ALA A 333 -9.29 8.96 4.89
CA ALA A 333 -8.79 9.73 6.03
C ALA A 333 -7.41 9.24 6.50
N GLU A 334 -7.17 7.94 6.50
CA GLU A 334 -5.86 7.34 6.81
C GLU A 334 -4.80 7.72 5.75
N SER A 335 -5.18 7.74 4.47
CA SER A 335 -4.34 8.18 3.37
C SER A 335 -3.96 9.67 3.49
N GLU A 336 -4.91 10.54 3.85
CA GLU A 336 -4.64 11.97 4.09
C GLU A 336 -3.70 12.19 5.28
N ASP A 337 -3.87 11.45 6.39
CA ASP A 337 -2.95 11.49 7.54
C ASP A 337 -1.54 11.01 7.14
N LEU A 338 -1.44 9.91 6.39
CA LEU A 338 -0.16 9.40 5.89
C LEU A 338 0.53 10.40 4.94
N SER A 339 -0.22 11.03 4.04
CA SER A 339 0.27 12.09 3.15
C SER A 339 0.81 13.28 3.93
N THR A 340 0.08 13.71 4.98
CA THR A 340 0.49 14.80 5.87
C THR A 340 1.77 14.46 6.63
N ARG A 341 1.87 13.23 7.15
CA ARG A 341 3.08 12.74 7.84
C ARG A 341 4.27 12.62 6.88
N LEU A 342 4.05 12.18 5.65
CA LEU A 342 5.09 12.10 4.63
C LEU A 342 5.61 13.50 4.27
N ALA A 343 4.71 14.48 4.06
CA ALA A 343 5.08 15.86 3.81
C ALA A 343 5.91 16.45 4.97
N ALA A 344 5.49 16.18 6.22
CA ALA A 344 6.26 16.60 7.41
C ALA A 344 7.64 15.92 7.49
N ALA A 345 7.73 14.63 7.15
CA ALA A 345 9.00 13.90 7.14
C ALA A 345 9.95 14.40 6.03
N LEU A 346 9.43 14.72 4.85
CA LEU A 346 10.21 15.33 3.76
C LEU A 346 10.71 16.72 4.13
N ALA A 347 9.87 17.56 4.74
CA ALA A 347 10.28 18.88 5.23
C ALA A 347 11.36 18.78 6.32
N ALA A 348 11.24 17.82 7.25
CA ALA A 348 12.26 17.57 8.26
C ALA A 348 13.58 17.08 7.65
N ARG A 349 13.52 16.28 6.58
CA ARG A 349 14.70 15.84 5.83
C ARG A 349 15.38 17.01 5.12
N GLU A 350 14.63 17.88 4.44
CA GLU A 350 15.19 19.07 3.78
C GLU A 350 15.86 20.01 4.79
N ALA A 351 15.25 20.21 5.97
CA ALA A 351 15.86 20.98 7.05
C ALA A 351 17.17 20.33 7.54
N GLY A 352 17.20 19.01 7.71
CA GLY A 352 18.41 18.28 8.08
C GLY A 352 19.51 18.35 7.00
N GLU A 353 19.16 18.31 5.72
CA GLU A 353 20.11 18.50 4.61
C GLU A 353 20.69 19.93 4.59
N ALA A 354 19.87 20.94 4.89
CA ALA A 354 20.31 22.33 5.01
C ALA A 354 21.27 22.53 6.20
N ASP A 355 20.96 21.95 7.36
CA ASP A 355 21.84 21.98 8.54
C ASP A 355 23.19 21.29 8.23
N LEU A 356 23.16 20.15 7.54
CA LEU A 356 24.37 19.41 7.17
C LEU A 356 25.21 20.18 6.14
N ALA A 357 24.58 20.92 5.23
CA ALA A 357 25.27 21.83 4.33
C ALA A 357 25.91 23.02 5.07
N ALA A 358 25.24 23.57 6.09
CA ALA A 358 25.78 24.62 6.94
C ALA A 358 27.01 24.14 7.73
N VAL A 359 26.93 22.96 8.36
CA VAL A 359 28.05 22.35 9.10
C VAL A 359 29.23 22.07 8.15
N ARG A 360 28.98 21.57 6.93
CA ARG A 360 30.05 21.37 5.94
C ARG A 360 30.75 22.67 5.56
N LYS A 361 30.00 23.76 5.42
CA LYS A 361 30.55 25.09 5.11
C LYS A 361 31.38 25.64 6.28
N GLU A 362 30.93 25.45 7.51
CA GLU A 362 31.71 25.82 8.71
C GLU A 362 33.00 25.00 8.80
N LEU A 363 32.93 23.69 8.55
CA LEU A 363 34.10 22.82 8.52
C LEU A 363 35.09 23.21 7.42
N SER A 364 34.63 23.52 6.20
CA SER A 364 35.52 23.97 5.13
C SER A 364 36.19 25.30 5.46
N ALA A 365 35.44 26.24 6.05
CA ALA A 365 36.00 27.52 6.50
C ALA A 365 37.02 27.34 7.63
N ALA A 366 36.79 26.40 8.55
CA ALA A 366 37.73 26.07 9.62
C ALA A 366 39.02 25.42 9.07
N LEU A 367 38.90 24.54 8.07
CA LEU A 367 40.05 23.92 7.39
C LEU A 367 40.89 24.95 6.63
N GLU A 368 40.26 25.86 5.86
CA GLU A 368 40.96 26.96 5.18
C GLU A 368 41.64 27.92 6.18
N ALA A 369 40.99 28.19 7.32
CA ALA A 369 41.60 28.97 8.41
C ALA A 369 42.81 28.25 9.04
N GLY A 370 42.77 26.91 9.14
CA GLY A 370 43.89 26.07 9.58
C GLY A 370 45.07 26.08 8.59
N GLU A 371 44.80 25.91 7.30
CA GLU A 371 45.83 25.94 6.25
C GLU A 371 46.53 27.30 6.16
N THR A 372 45.76 28.40 6.29
CA THR A 372 46.32 29.76 6.30
C THR A 372 47.18 30.04 7.54
N THR A 373 46.81 29.49 8.70
CA THR A 373 47.64 29.58 9.92
C THR A 373 48.91 28.74 9.81
N GLU A 374 48.84 27.54 9.22
CA GLU A 374 50.01 26.71 8.94
C GLU A 374 50.96 27.38 7.95
N ALA A 375 50.45 27.93 6.86
CA ALA A 375 51.25 28.68 5.88
C ALA A 375 51.94 29.90 6.51
N ALA A 376 51.23 30.67 7.36
CA ALA A 376 51.81 31.80 8.09
C ALA A 376 52.89 31.37 9.09
N LEU A 377 52.75 30.20 9.73
CA LEU A 377 53.76 29.64 10.62
C LEU A 377 54.99 29.14 9.84
N GLN A 378 54.80 28.51 8.67
CA GLN A 378 55.88 28.09 7.78
C GLN A 378 56.67 29.29 7.23
N GLU A 379 55.99 30.38 6.86
CA GLU A 379 56.62 31.62 6.41
C GLU A 379 57.45 32.27 7.53
N ARG A 380 56.89 32.35 8.75
CA ARG A 380 57.62 32.86 9.94
C ARG A 380 58.82 31.99 10.29
N LEU A 381 58.70 30.67 10.15
CA LEU A 381 59.80 29.74 10.39
C LEU A 381 60.90 29.91 9.33
N ALA A 382 60.55 30.05 8.06
CA ALA A 382 61.49 30.30 6.98
C ALA A 382 62.23 31.64 7.18
N ALA A 383 61.52 32.70 7.56
CA ALA A 383 62.11 34.00 7.91
C ALA A 383 63.07 33.89 9.10
N ALA A 384 62.68 33.19 10.16
CA ALA A 384 63.53 32.98 11.33
C ALA A 384 64.80 32.17 11.03
N ILE A 385 64.72 31.19 10.11
CA ILE A 385 65.90 30.43 9.65
C ILE A 385 66.84 31.34 8.86
N LEU A 386 66.31 32.16 7.95
CA LEU A 386 67.07 33.14 7.18
C LEU A 386 67.79 34.15 8.09
N ASP A 387 67.08 34.71 9.08
CA ASP A 387 67.67 35.65 10.04
C ASP A 387 68.79 35.00 10.87
N ARG A 388 68.58 33.75 11.32
CA ARG A 388 69.61 32.99 12.04
C ARG A 388 70.84 32.76 11.18
N ASP A 389 70.65 32.38 9.91
CA ASP A 389 71.76 32.10 9.00
C ASP A 389 72.51 33.39 8.61
N ALA A 390 71.81 34.52 8.47
CA ALA A 390 72.39 35.84 8.29
C ALA A 390 73.23 36.26 9.51
N ALA A 391 72.68 36.14 10.73
CA ALA A 391 73.40 36.42 11.97
C ALA A 391 74.65 35.55 12.13
N ARG A 392 74.58 34.28 11.69
CA ARG A 392 75.72 33.36 11.70
C ARG A 392 76.80 33.78 10.71
N ALA A 393 76.42 34.25 9.53
CA ALA A 393 77.34 34.79 8.53
C ALA A 393 78.02 36.08 9.01
N GLU A 394 77.28 36.98 9.64
CA GLU A 394 77.83 38.21 10.26
C GLU A 394 78.83 37.88 11.38
N ALA A 395 78.50 36.93 12.25
CA ALA A 395 79.41 36.49 13.32
C ALA A 395 80.69 35.86 12.74
N GLN A 396 80.60 35.07 11.66
CA GLN A 396 81.77 34.54 10.97
C GLN A 396 82.62 35.64 10.32
N ALA A 397 81.98 36.63 9.68
CA ALA A 397 82.66 37.77 9.10
C ALA A 397 83.38 38.62 10.17
N ALA A 398 82.74 38.85 11.32
CA ALA A 398 83.33 39.56 12.45
C ALA A 398 84.55 38.82 13.03
N ARG A 399 84.47 37.49 13.18
CA ARG A 399 85.61 36.65 13.59
C ARG A 399 86.77 36.70 12.59
N ALA A 400 86.47 36.64 11.29
CA ALA A 400 87.46 36.75 10.23
C ALA A 400 88.15 38.13 10.22
N ALA A 401 87.37 39.19 10.41
CA ALA A 401 87.88 40.56 10.54
C ALA A 401 88.77 40.73 11.79
N GLY A 402 88.37 40.15 12.93
CA GLY A 402 89.18 40.10 14.14
C GLY A 402 90.54 39.41 13.92
N ALA A 403 90.53 38.23 13.30
CA ALA A 403 91.76 37.49 12.97
C ALA A 403 92.65 38.24 11.96
N ALA A 404 92.05 39.00 11.03
CA ALA A 404 92.79 39.86 10.10
C ALA A 404 93.41 41.07 10.82
N ALA A 405 92.69 41.67 11.78
CA ALA A 405 93.19 42.77 12.60
C ALA A 405 94.35 42.33 13.51
N GLU A 406 94.31 41.13 14.08
CA GLU A 406 95.42 40.57 14.85
C GLU A 406 96.66 40.32 13.99
N ARG A 407 96.48 39.76 12.79
CA ARG A 407 97.57 39.63 11.80
C ARG A 407 98.15 40.98 11.41
N GLY A 408 97.30 41.99 11.20
CA GLY A 408 97.73 43.36 10.92
C GLY A 408 98.49 44.00 12.09
N ARG A 409 98.09 43.74 13.34
CA ARG A 409 98.81 44.19 14.54
C ARG A 409 100.17 43.50 14.67
N ALA A 410 100.25 42.20 14.38
CA ALA A 410 101.52 41.47 14.36
C ALA A 410 102.47 42.01 13.28
N ASP A 411 101.99 42.21 12.05
CA ASP A 411 102.79 42.81 10.96
C ASP A 411 103.22 44.25 11.29
N LEU A 412 102.36 45.05 11.92
CA LEU A 412 102.72 46.38 12.42
C LEU A 412 103.77 46.33 13.53
N ALA A 413 103.71 45.35 14.44
CA ALA A 413 104.71 45.15 15.48
C ALA A 413 106.07 44.75 14.87
N ASP A 414 106.07 43.85 13.88
CA ASP A 414 107.26 43.45 13.14
C ASP A 414 107.86 44.62 12.36
N ARG A 415 107.03 45.41 11.67
CA ARG A 415 107.46 46.64 10.98
C ARG A 415 107.99 47.69 11.94
N LEU A 416 107.40 47.83 13.13
CA LEU A 416 107.89 48.75 14.17
C LEU A 416 109.26 48.29 14.67
N SER A 417 109.45 47.00 14.94
CA SER A 417 110.73 46.41 15.31
C SER A 417 111.80 46.61 14.23
N ALA A 418 111.44 46.37 12.97
CA ALA A 418 112.31 46.62 11.82
C ALA A 418 112.63 48.11 11.64
N ALA A 419 111.66 49.01 11.85
CA ALA A 419 111.84 50.45 11.76
C ALA A 419 112.70 51.00 12.90
N LEU A 420 112.57 50.47 14.13
CA LEU A 420 113.44 50.83 15.26
C LEU A 420 114.88 50.39 14.99
N SER A 421 115.08 49.17 14.46
CA SER A 421 116.39 48.66 14.06
C SER A 421 117.00 49.48 12.91
N ALA A 422 116.18 49.84 11.91
CA ALA A 422 116.58 50.69 10.80
C ALA A 422 116.89 52.12 11.25
N ARG A 423 116.18 52.64 12.26
CA ARG A 423 116.44 53.94 12.86
C ARG A 423 117.76 53.93 13.65
N GLU A 424 118.08 52.90 14.41
CA GLU A 424 119.40 52.77 15.05
C GLU A 424 120.52 52.69 14.02
N ALA A 425 120.31 51.97 12.91
CA ALA A 425 121.22 51.93 11.76
C ALA A 425 121.31 53.29 11.01
N ALA A 426 120.22 54.06 10.99
CA ALA A 426 120.16 55.38 10.38
C ALA A 426 120.76 56.46 11.29
N GLU A 427 120.64 56.38 12.62
CA GLU A 427 121.30 57.29 13.56
C GLU A 427 122.83 57.07 13.56
N THR A 428 123.28 55.83 13.38
CA THR A 428 124.71 55.53 13.13
C THR A 428 125.17 56.02 11.75
N ARG A 429 124.36 55.90 10.70
CA ARG A 429 124.64 56.49 9.37
C ARG A 429 124.54 58.01 9.34
N ALA A 430 123.66 58.65 10.10
CA ALA A 430 123.50 60.10 10.17
C ALA A 430 124.67 60.76 10.93
N ARG A 431 125.25 60.06 11.92
CA ARG A 431 126.55 60.43 12.52
C ARG A 431 127.72 60.28 11.52
N ALA A 432 127.61 59.42 10.52
CA ALA A 432 128.59 59.27 9.44
C ALA A 432 128.36 60.24 8.26
N LEU A 433 127.11 60.64 8.00
CA LEU A 433 126.70 61.53 6.90
C LEU A 433 126.72 63.02 7.26
N SER A 434 126.85 63.41 8.53
CA SER A 434 127.15 64.82 8.88
C SER A 434 128.59 65.23 8.56
N GLN A 435 129.40 64.33 7.96
CA GLN A 435 130.75 64.60 7.46
C GLN A 435 130.85 64.65 5.93
N ASP A 436 129.77 64.41 5.18
CA ASP A 436 129.84 64.36 3.72
C ASP A 436 128.65 65.07 3.05
N ARG A 437 128.92 66.31 2.62
CA ARG A 437 128.47 66.95 1.38
C ARG A 437 126.96 67.05 1.09
N SER A 438 126.41 68.23 0.87
CA SER A 438 126.85 69.22 -0.14
C SER A 438 127.14 68.60 -1.52
N GLU A 439 126.10 68.08 -2.17
CA GLU A 439 126.05 67.94 -3.63
C GLU A 439 124.59 67.63 -4.03
N THR A 440 123.97 68.59 -4.76
CA THR A 440 122.94 68.42 -5.83
C THR A 440 121.59 67.79 -5.46
N GLU A 441 120.44 68.47 -5.34
CA GLU A 441 119.91 69.73 -5.90
C GLU A 441 119.58 69.78 -7.41
N GLN A 442 119.54 68.66 -8.15
CA GLN A 442 119.45 68.80 -9.62
C GLN A 442 118.64 67.80 -10.45
N GLN A 443 117.54 67.22 -9.95
CA GLN A 443 116.64 66.42 -10.81
C GLN A 443 115.14 66.56 -10.45
N ARG A 444 114.65 67.80 -10.36
CA ARG A 444 113.23 68.15 -10.10
C ARG A 444 112.61 68.97 -11.25
N ALA A 445 112.77 68.57 -12.52
CA ALA A 445 112.35 69.46 -13.62
C ALA A 445 111.90 68.83 -14.95
N ASP A 446 111.38 67.59 -15.02
CA ASP A 446 110.94 67.09 -16.35
C ASP A 446 109.73 66.14 -16.37
N LEU A 447 108.63 66.52 -15.70
CA LEU A 447 107.35 65.78 -15.81
C LEU A 447 106.09 66.67 -15.79
N GLU A 448 106.15 67.91 -16.28
CA GLU A 448 104.98 68.82 -16.36
C GLU A 448 104.49 69.16 -17.81
N SER A 449 105.09 68.59 -18.86
CA SER A 449 104.80 68.99 -20.26
C SER A 449 103.75 68.16 -21.04
N ARG A 450 102.84 67.41 -20.41
CA ARG A 450 101.88 66.53 -21.15
C ARG A 450 100.40 66.75 -20.89
N LEU A 451 100.00 67.91 -20.35
CA LEU A 451 98.60 68.17 -19.98
C LEU A 451 97.91 69.37 -20.67
N ALA A 452 98.29 69.77 -21.90
CA ALA A 452 97.72 70.98 -22.52
C ALA A 452 97.53 70.94 -24.05
N GLN A 453 96.79 69.96 -24.59
CA GLN A 453 96.28 70.06 -25.96
C GLN A 453 94.84 69.52 -26.09
N ALA A 454 93.96 70.28 -25.42
CA ALA A 454 92.52 70.45 -25.63
C ALA A 454 92.11 70.48 -27.11
N LEU A 455 90.98 69.89 -27.51
CA LEU A 455 89.62 70.44 -27.33
C LEU A 455 89.44 71.83 -27.95
N GLY A 456 89.25 71.85 -29.27
CA GLY A 456 88.79 72.99 -30.04
C GLY A 456 88.66 72.55 -31.49
N ASP A 457 87.44 72.33 -31.96
CA ASP A 457 86.96 72.69 -33.31
C ASP A 457 85.62 71.99 -33.59
N LEU A 458 84.61 72.60 -33.00
CA LEU A 458 83.17 72.43 -33.18
C LEU A 458 82.70 73.55 -34.14
N ASP A 459 81.70 73.25 -34.98
CA ASP A 459 80.68 74.20 -35.46
C ASP A 459 80.99 75.31 -36.51
N ALA A 460 81.42 74.98 -37.73
CA ALA A 460 81.23 75.93 -38.84
C ALA A 460 81.19 75.31 -40.26
N ALA A 461 80.04 74.78 -40.70
CA ALA A 461 79.68 74.77 -42.13
C ALA A 461 78.21 74.38 -42.37
N ARG A 462 77.28 75.03 -41.65
CA ARG A 462 75.83 74.79 -41.76
C ARG A 462 75.09 75.74 -42.70
N GLU A 463 75.76 76.51 -43.53
CA GLU A 463 75.06 77.45 -44.43
C GLU A 463 75.68 77.44 -45.81
N ARG A 464 74.96 76.82 -46.75
CA ARG A 464 74.73 77.25 -48.14
C ARG A 464 74.27 76.06 -48.99
N ALA A 465 72.99 76.03 -49.35
CA ALA A 465 72.58 76.16 -50.75
C ALA A 465 71.12 75.70 -50.93
N GLU A 466 70.23 76.68 -51.00
CA GLU A 466 68.90 76.55 -51.62
C GLU A 466 68.87 77.32 -52.95
N THR A 467 67.89 76.95 -53.80
CA THR A 467 67.37 77.59 -55.04
C THR A 467 68.03 77.13 -56.36
N GLN A 468 67.35 76.79 -57.47
CA GLN A 468 66.03 77.14 -58.03
C GLN A 468 65.46 76.02 -58.94
N GLY A 469 64.16 76.10 -59.29
CA GLY A 469 63.45 75.21 -60.22
C GLY A 469 62.78 75.90 -61.44
N SER A 470 62.22 75.09 -62.36
CA SER A 470 60.98 75.29 -63.15
C SER A 470 60.94 74.42 -64.43
N ALA A 471 60.41 73.19 -64.31
CA ALA A 471 59.99 72.35 -65.45
C ALA A 471 58.88 71.33 -65.10
N ALA A 472 58.51 71.20 -63.82
CA ALA A 472 57.64 70.14 -63.31
C ALA A 472 56.13 70.37 -63.50
N GLU A 473 55.69 71.61 -63.72
CA GLU A 473 54.27 71.95 -63.63
C GLU A 473 53.45 71.54 -64.87
N ARG A 474 54.06 71.44 -66.06
CA ARG A 474 53.33 71.06 -67.30
C ARG A 474 53.11 69.54 -67.44
N ARG A 475 53.82 68.71 -66.68
CA ARG A 475 53.70 67.23 -66.72
C ARG A 475 52.58 66.70 -65.80
N ALA A 476 52.18 67.48 -64.80
CA ALA A 476 51.18 67.08 -63.81
C ALA A 476 49.74 67.06 -64.36
N ALA A 477 49.41 67.96 -65.29
CA ALA A 477 48.05 68.12 -65.80
C ALA A 477 47.57 66.96 -66.70
N LEU A 478 48.45 66.38 -67.54
CA LEU A 478 48.10 65.25 -68.42
C LEU A 478 48.02 63.90 -67.68
N LEU A 479 48.73 63.77 -66.56
CA LEU A 479 48.69 62.58 -65.70
C LEU A 479 47.41 62.48 -64.85
N ALA A 480 46.73 63.61 -64.61
CA ALA A 480 45.50 63.64 -63.82
C ALA A 480 44.29 63.05 -64.58
N THR A 481 44.17 63.34 -65.88
CA THR A 481 43.03 62.89 -66.70
C THR A 481 43.08 61.38 -66.99
N ALA A 482 44.28 60.82 -67.18
CA ALA A 482 44.46 59.38 -67.38
C ALA A 482 44.21 58.57 -66.09
N ARG A 483 44.46 59.15 -64.91
CA ARG A 483 44.20 58.51 -63.62
C ARG A 483 42.71 58.46 -63.26
N ALA A 484 41.93 59.44 -63.71
CA ALA A 484 40.48 59.46 -63.46
C ALA A 484 39.73 58.35 -64.22
N ALA A 485 40.09 58.09 -65.49
CA ALA A 485 39.47 57.03 -66.29
C ALA A 485 39.84 55.61 -65.82
N LEU A 486 41.03 55.44 -65.24
CA LEU A 486 41.46 54.15 -64.67
C LEU A 486 40.72 53.82 -63.36
N ALA A 487 40.46 54.83 -62.53
CA ALA A 487 39.75 54.65 -61.26
C ALA A 487 38.29 54.19 -61.44
N GLU A 488 37.61 54.64 -62.49
CA GLU A 488 36.20 54.30 -62.74
C GLU A 488 36.02 52.83 -63.18
N GLU A 489 36.96 52.29 -63.95
CA GLU A 489 36.98 50.87 -64.37
C GLU A 489 37.40 49.94 -63.22
N GLU A 490 38.33 50.38 -62.36
CA GLU A 490 38.73 49.66 -61.15
C GLU A 490 37.57 49.54 -60.14
N ASP A 491 36.77 50.60 -59.97
CA ASP A 491 35.58 50.58 -59.10
C ASP A 491 34.48 49.64 -59.63
N ALA A 492 34.27 49.59 -60.95
CA ALA A 492 33.32 48.67 -61.59
C ALA A 492 33.75 47.20 -61.41
N SER A 493 35.05 46.91 -61.57
CA SER A 493 35.63 45.58 -61.32
C SER A 493 35.54 45.17 -59.84
N ALA A 494 35.81 46.09 -58.91
CA ALA A 494 35.67 45.85 -57.49
C ALA A 494 34.22 45.60 -57.05
N ALA A 495 33.24 46.22 -57.71
CA ALA A 495 31.81 45.96 -57.48
C ALA A 495 31.38 44.58 -58.01
N ALA A 496 31.88 44.16 -59.18
CA ALA A 496 31.64 42.82 -59.71
C ALA A 496 32.24 41.72 -58.81
N GLN A 497 33.46 41.94 -58.31
CA GLN A 497 34.13 41.00 -57.39
C GLN A 497 33.36 40.82 -56.08
N ARG A 498 32.81 41.91 -55.52
CA ARG A 498 31.96 41.86 -54.30
C ARG A 498 30.67 41.07 -54.50
N ARG A 499 30.05 41.14 -55.68
CA ARG A 499 28.85 40.34 -56.00
C ARG A 499 29.18 38.85 -56.11
N MET A 500 30.33 38.50 -56.68
CA MET A 500 30.78 37.11 -56.76
C MET A 500 31.06 36.51 -55.37
N THR A 501 31.71 37.24 -54.46
CA THR A 501 31.93 36.77 -53.09
C THR A 501 30.61 36.61 -52.33
N ALA A 502 29.65 37.53 -52.50
CA ALA A 502 28.34 37.41 -51.89
C ALA A 502 27.55 36.19 -52.41
N LEU A 503 27.59 35.92 -53.73
CA LEU A 503 26.94 34.74 -54.31
C LEU A 503 27.61 33.44 -53.84
N ASN A 504 28.95 33.40 -53.78
CA ASN A 504 29.67 32.24 -53.28
C ASN A 504 29.41 31.98 -51.79
N ALA A 505 29.24 33.03 -50.98
CA ALA A 505 28.84 32.91 -49.59
C ALA A 505 27.41 32.34 -49.46
N GLN A 506 26.47 32.77 -50.31
CA GLN A 506 25.11 32.22 -50.33
C GLN A 506 25.06 30.74 -50.76
N VAL A 507 25.87 30.34 -51.75
CA VAL A 507 25.98 28.95 -52.18
C VAL A 507 26.63 28.08 -51.09
N ALA A 508 27.55 28.63 -50.30
CA ALA A 508 28.13 27.92 -49.16
C ALA A 508 27.09 27.69 -48.04
N ALA A 509 26.32 28.72 -47.69
CA ALA A 509 25.25 28.61 -46.69
C ALA A 509 24.19 27.57 -47.10
N LEU A 510 23.72 27.60 -48.36
CA LEU A 510 22.78 26.59 -48.87
C LEU A 510 23.33 25.16 -48.86
N ARG A 511 24.65 24.98 -48.95
CA ARG A 511 25.27 23.64 -48.84
C ARG A 511 25.36 23.17 -47.39
N GLU A 512 25.53 24.08 -46.45
CA GLU A 512 25.51 23.81 -45.02
C GLU A 512 24.11 23.41 -44.57
N ASP A 513 23.08 24.17 -44.97
CA ASP A 513 21.67 23.86 -44.68
C ASP A 513 21.26 22.47 -45.22
N VAL A 514 21.72 22.10 -46.43
CA VAL A 514 21.43 20.78 -47.01
C VAL A 514 22.22 19.66 -46.31
N ALA A 515 23.39 19.94 -45.76
CA ALA A 515 24.13 18.98 -44.95
C ALA A 515 23.46 18.75 -43.59
N GLU A 516 22.99 19.81 -42.95
CA GLU A 516 22.24 19.75 -41.68
C GLU A 516 20.93 18.96 -41.85
N LEU A 517 20.16 19.21 -42.91
CA LEU A 517 18.93 18.46 -43.19
C LEU A 517 19.18 16.98 -43.47
N ARG A 518 20.32 16.62 -44.08
CA ARG A 518 20.69 15.21 -44.29
C ARG A 518 21.12 14.53 -43.00
N ASP A 519 21.80 15.25 -42.11
CA ASP A 519 22.19 14.71 -40.81
C ASP A 519 20.96 14.47 -39.93
N LEU A 520 20.02 15.42 -39.89
CA LEU A 520 18.74 15.27 -39.19
C LEU A 520 17.90 14.12 -39.74
N LEU A 521 17.88 13.93 -41.07
CA LEU A 521 17.18 12.79 -41.68
C LEU A 521 17.87 11.47 -41.30
N GLY A 522 19.20 11.41 -41.31
CA GLY A 522 19.95 10.24 -40.87
C GLY A 522 19.73 9.92 -39.39
N GLN A 523 19.64 10.94 -38.52
CA GLN A 523 19.33 10.77 -37.10
C GLN A 523 17.91 10.20 -36.92
N ALA A 524 16.90 10.74 -37.62
CA ALA A 524 15.54 10.24 -37.56
C ALA A 524 15.41 8.78 -38.05
N GLU A 525 16.10 8.42 -39.14
CA GLU A 525 16.15 7.04 -39.64
C GLU A 525 16.79 6.08 -38.62
N THR A 526 17.84 6.52 -37.91
CA THR A 526 18.44 5.70 -36.85
C THR A 526 17.56 5.56 -35.62
N GLU A 527 16.83 6.60 -35.23
CA GLU A 527 15.87 6.55 -34.12
C GLU A 527 14.71 5.60 -34.43
N GLU A 528 14.21 5.57 -35.68
CA GLU A 528 13.17 4.64 -36.12
C GLU A 528 13.63 3.18 -36.03
N ILE A 529 14.86 2.88 -36.46
CA ILE A 529 15.45 1.53 -36.36
C ILE A 529 15.61 1.11 -34.89
N VAL A 530 16.03 2.02 -34.02
CA VAL A 530 16.17 1.73 -32.58
C VAL A 530 14.80 1.49 -31.94
N ALA A 531 13.80 2.33 -32.25
CA ALA A 531 12.44 2.17 -31.75
C ALA A 531 11.80 0.85 -32.21
N GLU A 532 12.01 0.44 -33.46
CA GLU A 532 11.48 -0.82 -33.98
C GLU A 532 12.13 -2.05 -33.30
N ALA A 533 13.44 -1.99 -33.03
CA ALA A 533 14.15 -3.02 -32.26
C ALA A 533 13.68 -3.08 -30.79
N GLU A 534 13.38 -1.93 -30.17
CA GLU A 534 12.81 -1.86 -28.82
C GLU A 534 11.40 -2.45 -28.76
N ILE A 535 10.56 -2.18 -29.75
CA ILE A 535 9.21 -2.77 -29.86
C ILE A 535 9.29 -4.29 -29.99
N GLU A 536 10.21 -4.82 -30.79
CA GLU A 536 10.40 -6.26 -30.94
C GLU A 536 10.90 -6.93 -29.63
N ASP A 537 11.81 -6.26 -28.90
CA ASP A 537 12.27 -6.72 -27.60
C ASP A 537 11.16 -6.68 -26.54
N LEU A 538 10.37 -5.60 -26.50
CA LEU A 538 9.17 -5.46 -25.66
C LEU A 538 8.14 -6.55 -25.98
N GLY A 539 7.90 -6.84 -27.26
CA GLY A 539 7.00 -7.92 -27.69
C GLY A 539 7.47 -9.30 -27.23
N ARG A 540 8.77 -9.59 -27.30
CA ARG A 540 9.35 -10.83 -26.76
C ARG A 540 9.21 -10.90 -25.24
N ARG A 541 9.52 -9.82 -24.52
CA ARG A 541 9.38 -9.74 -23.06
C ARG A 541 7.92 -9.94 -22.63
N LEU A 542 6.97 -9.30 -23.31
CA LEU A 542 5.54 -9.43 -23.02
C LEU A 542 5.06 -10.87 -23.21
N ASN A 543 5.44 -11.52 -24.31
CA ASN A 543 5.10 -12.92 -24.55
C ASN A 543 5.68 -13.86 -23.47
N THR A 544 6.90 -13.60 -23.00
CA THR A 544 7.48 -14.37 -21.90
C THR A 544 6.79 -14.10 -20.55
N ALA A 545 6.34 -12.87 -20.30
CA ALA A 545 5.62 -12.50 -19.10
C ALA A 545 4.21 -13.13 -19.07
N LEU A 546 3.49 -13.09 -20.20
CA LEU A 546 2.19 -13.76 -20.36
C LEU A 546 2.29 -15.28 -20.17
N ALA A 547 3.33 -15.91 -20.71
CA ALA A 547 3.56 -17.35 -20.51
C ALA A 547 3.85 -17.71 -19.05
N ARG A 548 4.54 -16.84 -18.30
CA ARG A 548 4.79 -17.00 -16.86
C ARG A 548 3.52 -16.81 -16.04
N ALA A 549 2.76 -15.76 -16.29
CA ALA A 549 1.48 -15.50 -15.62
C ALA A 549 0.48 -16.66 -15.83
N ALA A 550 0.37 -17.17 -17.06
CA ALA A 550 -0.47 -18.33 -17.36
C ALA A 550 0.02 -19.65 -16.73
N ALA A 551 1.31 -19.76 -16.40
CA ALA A 551 1.84 -20.92 -15.67
C ALA A 551 1.59 -20.82 -14.15
N GLU A 552 1.66 -19.62 -13.59
CA GLU A 552 1.37 -19.35 -12.19
C GLU A 552 -0.12 -19.53 -11.86
N GLU A 553 -1.01 -19.04 -12.74
CA GLU A 553 -2.45 -19.21 -12.53
C GLU A 553 -2.88 -20.68 -12.57
N ARG A 554 -2.26 -21.49 -13.44
CA ARG A 554 -2.51 -22.94 -13.47
C ARG A 554 -2.09 -23.63 -12.17
N ARG A 555 -0.91 -23.30 -11.65
CA ARG A 555 -0.43 -23.84 -10.36
C ARG A 555 -1.34 -23.45 -9.20
N ARG A 556 -1.88 -22.23 -9.21
CA ARG A 556 -2.80 -21.76 -8.16
C ARG A 556 -4.09 -22.58 -8.15
N ARG A 557 -4.68 -22.85 -9.31
CA ARG A 557 -5.89 -23.68 -9.42
C ARG A 557 -5.65 -25.12 -8.99
N GLU A 558 -4.51 -25.71 -9.35
CA GLU A 558 -4.14 -27.07 -8.91
C GLU A 558 -4.07 -27.16 -7.38
N LEU A 559 -3.46 -26.18 -6.72
CA LEU A 559 -3.37 -26.13 -5.25
C LEU A 559 -4.75 -25.94 -4.59
N GLU A 560 -5.60 -25.08 -5.16
CA GLU A 560 -6.97 -24.84 -4.66
C GLU A 560 -7.85 -26.11 -4.79
N GLU A 561 -7.70 -26.88 -5.88
CA GLU A 561 -8.39 -28.16 -6.07
C GLU A 561 -7.93 -29.22 -5.08
N GLU A 562 -6.63 -29.31 -4.80
CA GLU A 562 -6.08 -30.22 -3.79
C GLU A 562 -6.57 -29.87 -2.37
N GLU A 563 -6.63 -28.57 -2.04
CA GLU A 563 -7.13 -28.11 -0.75
C GLU A 563 -8.62 -28.39 -0.58
N ARG A 564 -9.44 -28.09 -1.60
CA ARG A 564 -10.87 -28.43 -1.59
C ARG A 564 -11.10 -29.91 -1.36
N ARG A 565 -10.32 -30.77 -2.03
CA ARG A 565 -10.45 -32.22 -1.87
C ARG A 565 -10.12 -32.69 -0.46
N ARG A 566 -9.08 -32.14 0.18
CA ARG A 566 -8.76 -32.46 1.58
C ARG A 566 -9.89 -32.06 2.53
N LEU A 567 -10.45 -30.87 2.33
CA LEU A 567 -11.56 -30.37 3.15
C LEU A 567 -12.84 -31.21 2.95
N GLU A 568 -13.13 -31.64 1.72
CA GLU A 568 -14.24 -32.55 1.42
C GLU A 568 -14.05 -33.92 2.10
N GLU A 569 -12.83 -34.46 2.11
CA GLU A 569 -12.51 -35.73 2.79
C GLU A 569 -12.62 -35.61 4.33
N GLU A 570 -12.19 -34.48 4.91
CA GLU A 570 -12.28 -34.22 6.34
C GLU A 570 -13.72 -34.00 6.80
N THR A 571 -14.50 -33.22 6.05
CA THR A 571 -15.92 -32.98 6.35
C THR A 571 -16.75 -34.26 6.23
N ALA A 572 -16.47 -35.12 5.25
CA ALA A 572 -17.11 -36.43 5.13
C ALA A 572 -16.79 -37.35 6.33
N ARG A 573 -15.55 -37.29 6.86
CA ARG A 573 -15.15 -38.05 8.04
C ARG A 573 -15.88 -37.57 9.30
N LEU A 574 -15.95 -36.26 9.52
CA LEU A 574 -16.66 -35.67 10.67
C LEU A 574 -18.15 -35.97 10.61
N ALA A 575 -18.78 -35.88 9.43
CA ALA A 575 -20.18 -36.23 9.24
C ALA A 575 -20.46 -37.71 9.59
N ALA A 576 -19.60 -38.63 9.16
CA ALA A 576 -19.72 -40.04 9.50
C ALA A 576 -19.51 -40.32 11.00
N GLN A 577 -18.66 -39.55 11.69
CA GLN A 577 -18.50 -39.64 13.14
C GLN A 577 -19.75 -39.14 13.88
N ALA A 578 -20.34 -38.02 13.44
CA ALA A 578 -21.56 -37.47 14.01
C ALA A 578 -22.76 -38.42 13.87
N GLU A 579 -22.95 -39.04 12.69
CA GLU A 579 -24.03 -40.02 12.47
C GLU A 579 -23.88 -41.26 13.38
N ASN A 580 -22.65 -41.76 13.54
CA ASN A 580 -22.38 -42.87 14.44
C ASN A 580 -22.65 -42.49 15.90
N LEU A 581 -22.22 -41.30 16.35
CA LEU A 581 -22.49 -40.83 17.70
C LEU A 581 -24.00 -40.69 17.94
N GLU A 582 -24.77 -40.21 16.96
CA GLU A 582 -26.22 -40.12 17.05
C GLU A 582 -26.89 -41.49 17.17
N ARG A 583 -26.41 -42.49 16.43
CA ARG A 583 -26.90 -43.88 16.56
C ARG A 583 -26.68 -44.42 17.98
N TYR A 584 -25.46 -44.31 18.51
CA TYR A 584 -25.15 -44.76 19.87
C TYR A 584 -25.91 -43.95 20.92
N ARG A 585 -26.18 -42.66 20.66
CA ARG A 585 -27.05 -41.83 21.48
C ARG A 585 -28.44 -42.46 21.53
N SER A 586 -29.07 -42.72 20.38
CA SER A 586 -30.41 -43.34 20.33
C SER A 586 -30.47 -44.70 21.02
N ASP A 587 -29.47 -45.56 20.82
CA ASP A 587 -29.40 -46.88 21.46
C ASP A 587 -29.24 -46.75 22.99
N PHE A 588 -28.39 -45.82 23.44
CA PHE A 588 -28.21 -45.47 24.85
C PHE A 588 -29.50 -45.00 25.51
N PHE A 589 -30.21 -44.05 24.90
CA PHE A 589 -31.46 -43.54 25.45
C PHE A 589 -32.59 -44.57 25.38
N GLY A 590 -32.56 -45.48 24.40
CA GLY A 590 -33.49 -46.61 24.30
C GLY A 590 -33.32 -47.62 25.44
N GLU A 591 -32.10 -48.10 25.67
CA GLU A 591 -31.81 -49.06 26.75
C GLU A 591 -32.05 -48.46 28.14
N LEU A 592 -31.65 -47.20 28.35
CA LEU A 592 -31.81 -46.54 29.64
C LEU A 592 -33.28 -46.24 29.94
N ARG A 593 -34.06 -45.86 28.93
CA ARG A 593 -35.53 -45.68 29.07
C ARG A 593 -36.19 -46.98 29.54
N GLY A 594 -35.81 -48.12 28.96
CA GLY A 594 -36.36 -49.43 29.36
C GLY A 594 -35.97 -49.89 30.77
N MET A 595 -34.90 -49.34 31.36
CA MET A 595 -34.47 -49.67 32.75
C MET A 595 -35.07 -48.76 33.80
N LEU A 596 -35.49 -47.55 33.42
CA LEU A 596 -35.97 -46.50 34.33
C LEU A 596 -37.46 -46.17 34.13
N GLU A 597 -38.19 -46.95 33.34
CA GLU A 597 -39.62 -46.74 33.04
C GLU A 597 -40.54 -46.87 34.28
N ASP A 598 -40.07 -47.59 35.31
CA ASP A 598 -40.83 -47.89 36.54
C ASP A 598 -40.34 -47.12 37.79
N GLU A 599 -39.36 -46.22 37.67
CA GLU A 599 -38.73 -45.52 38.81
C GLU A 599 -39.36 -44.13 39.08
N GLU A 600 -39.80 -43.90 40.32
CA GLU A 600 -40.37 -42.61 40.74
C GLU A 600 -39.26 -41.55 40.88
N GLY A 601 -39.29 -40.50 40.03
CA GLY A 601 -38.41 -39.32 40.16
C GLY A 601 -37.37 -39.13 39.05
N VAL A 602 -37.35 -40.02 38.05
CA VAL A 602 -36.53 -39.86 36.83
C VAL A 602 -37.45 -39.56 35.64
N ARG A 603 -37.09 -38.57 34.83
CA ARG A 603 -37.80 -38.25 33.59
C ARG A 603 -36.85 -38.23 32.40
N VAL A 604 -37.30 -38.79 31.28
CA VAL A 604 -36.59 -38.70 30.00
C VAL A 604 -37.18 -37.55 29.20
N GLU A 605 -36.38 -36.50 28.96
CA GLU A 605 -36.75 -35.35 28.14
C GLU A 605 -35.81 -35.28 26.93
N GLY A 606 -36.29 -35.74 25.77
CA GLY A 606 -35.48 -35.80 24.55
C GLY A 606 -34.27 -36.73 24.70
N ASP A 607 -33.07 -36.15 24.63
CA ASP A 607 -31.77 -36.79 24.83
C ASP A 607 -31.13 -36.43 26.18
N ARG A 608 -31.94 -36.09 27.18
CA ARG A 608 -31.50 -35.74 28.53
C ARG A 608 -32.24 -36.56 29.57
N PHE A 609 -31.51 -37.05 30.56
CA PHE A 609 -32.08 -37.70 31.74
C PHE A 609 -32.15 -36.71 32.88
N VAL A 610 -33.37 -36.39 33.30
CA VAL A 610 -33.64 -35.38 34.31
C VAL A 610 -33.95 -36.09 35.63
N PHE A 611 -33.11 -35.83 36.63
CA PHE A 611 -33.28 -36.29 38.01
C PHE A 611 -33.71 -35.12 38.89
N SER A 612 -34.78 -35.29 39.66
CA SER A 612 -35.15 -34.30 40.67
C SER A 612 -34.07 -34.18 41.74
N SER A 613 -33.64 -32.96 42.05
CA SER A 613 -32.55 -32.73 43.02
C SER A 613 -32.86 -33.27 44.42
N GLU A 614 -34.14 -33.38 44.80
CA GLU A 614 -34.57 -33.87 46.12
C GLU A 614 -34.43 -35.38 46.28
N VAL A 615 -34.35 -36.12 45.17
CA VAL A 615 -34.07 -37.57 45.17
C VAL A 615 -32.57 -37.79 45.37
N LEU A 616 -31.75 -36.98 44.68
CA LEU A 616 -30.29 -37.13 44.70
C LEU A 616 -29.61 -36.47 45.92
N PHE A 617 -30.17 -35.39 46.45
CA PHE A 617 -29.55 -34.56 47.48
C PHE A 617 -30.53 -34.16 48.57
N GLY A 618 -30.02 -33.88 49.77
CA GLY A 618 -30.76 -33.14 50.79
C GLY A 618 -31.08 -31.70 50.36
N GLN A 619 -32.10 -31.08 50.99
CA GLN A 619 -32.44 -29.69 50.72
C GLN A 619 -31.25 -28.75 51.00
N GLY A 620 -30.87 -27.94 50.01
CA GLY A 620 -29.74 -27.01 50.11
C GLY A 620 -28.35 -27.66 50.19
N GLU A 621 -28.26 -28.99 50.10
CA GLU A 621 -26.99 -29.72 50.14
C GLU A 621 -26.51 -30.10 48.74
N ALA A 622 -25.19 -30.33 48.62
CA ALA A 622 -24.56 -30.87 47.42
C ALA A 622 -23.94 -32.25 47.66
N THR A 623 -24.15 -32.85 48.82
CA THR A 623 -23.70 -34.22 49.13
C THR A 623 -24.78 -35.20 48.70
N LEU A 624 -24.42 -36.22 47.92
CA LEU A 624 -25.37 -37.24 47.47
C LEU A 624 -25.93 -38.03 48.66
N SER A 625 -27.25 -38.22 48.68
CA SER A 625 -27.94 -39.13 49.60
C SER A 625 -27.63 -40.59 49.24
N GLU A 626 -27.85 -41.53 50.16
CA GLU A 626 -27.66 -42.97 49.85
C GLU A 626 -28.60 -43.43 48.72
N ALA A 627 -29.86 -42.98 48.72
CA ALA A 627 -30.79 -43.24 47.62
C ALA A 627 -30.29 -42.62 46.30
N GLY A 628 -29.74 -41.40 46.34
CA GLY A 628 -29.17 -40.74 45.18
C GLY A 628 -27.95 -41.46 44.61
N LYS A 629 -27.13 -42.07 45.46
CA LYS A 629 -26.00 -42.90 45.04
C LYS A 629 -26.47 -44.15 44.29
N ASP A 630 -27.48 -44.84 44.83
CA ASP A 630 -28.06 -46.03 44.18
C ASP A 630 -28.61 -45.71 42.79
N GLU A 631 -29.29 -44.56 42.63
CA GLU A 631 -29.80 -44.11 41.32
C GLU A 631 -28.67 -43.80 40.33
N ILE A 632 -27.64 -43.09 40.76
CA ILE A 632 -26.48 -42.79 39.89
C ILE A 632 -25.69 -44.07 39.55
N ALA A 633 -25.64 -45.05 40.45
CA ALA A 633 -24.97 -46.32 40.21
C ALA A 633 -25.65 -47.14 39.09
N LYS A 634 -26.99 -47.13 39.01
CA LYS A 634 -27.75 -47.74 37.90
C LYS A 634 -27.34 -47.13 36.55
N VAL A 635 -27.27 -45.80 36.48
CA VAL A 635 -26.85 -45.08 35.25
C VAL A 635 -25.39 -45.37 34.91
N ALA A 636 -24.50 -45.38 35.90
CA ALA A 636 -23.09 -45.67 35.69
C ALA A 636 -22.86 -47.11 35.17
N ALA A 637 -23.63 -48.09 35.65
CA ALA A 637 -23.58 -49.46 35.13
C ALA A 637 -23.94 -49.54 33.65
N LEU A 638 -24.95 -48.79 33.20
CA LEU A 638 -25.28 -48.70 31.78
C LEU A 638 -24.16 -48.04 30.98
N LEU A 639 -23.63 -46.93 31.48
CA LEU A 639 -22.55 -46.20 30.81
C LEU A 639 -21.30 -47.04 30.61
N ARG A 640 -20.98 -47.95 31.53
CA ARG A 640 -19.88 -48.90 31.34
C ARG A 640 -20.16 -49.90 30.23
N ARG A 641 -21.41 -50.37 30.09
CA ARG A 641 -21.81 -51.32 29.04
C ARG A 641 -21.74 -50.65 27.67
N ILE A 642 -22.46 -49.55 27.48
CA ILE A 642 -22.56 -48.87 26.18
C ILE A 642 -21.24 -48.17 25.83
N GLY A 643 -20.58 -47.54 26.80
CA GLY A 643 -19.29 -46.89 26.59
C GLY A 643 -18.18 -47.85 26.13
N SER A 644 -18.33 -49.16 26.36
CA SER A 644 -17.39 -50.18 25.86
C SER A 644 -17.60 -50.54 24.39
N GLU A 645 -18.78 -50.25 23.83
CA GLU A 645 -19.14 -50.50 22.43
C GLU A 645 -18.81 -49.32 21.52
N ILE A 646 -18.65 -48.11 22.08
CA ILE A 646 -18.30 -46.91 21.32
C ILE A 646 -16.82 -46.97 20.89
N PRO A 647 -16.51 -46.89 19.58
CA PRO A 647 -15.12 -46.93 19.09
C PRO A 647 -14.23 -45.84 19.69
N PRO A 648 -12.92 -46.11 19.91
CA PRO A 648 -11.98 -45.14 20.49
C PRO A 648 -11.74 -43.90 19.62
N GLY A 649 -12.16 -43.92 18.35
CA GLY A 649 -12.08 -42.77 17.44
C GLY A 649 -13.23 -41.77 17.55
N ILE A 650 -14.18 -41.98 18.46
CA ILE A 650 -15.29 -41.05 18.76
C ILE A 650 -15.02 -40.42 20.14
N ASP A 651 -14.93 -39.10 20.17
CA ASP A 651 -14.59 -38.36 21.38
C ASP A 651 -15.83 -37.94 22.17
N TRP A 652 -16.51 -38.92 22.77
CA TRP A 652 -17.72 -38.70 23.56
C TRP A 652 -17.44 -38.37 25.04
N VAL A 653 -18.37 -37.65 25.67
CA VAL A 653 -18.36 -37.33 27.10
C VAL A 653 -19.80 -37.35 27.64
N ILE A 654 -19.96 -37.74 28.90
CA ILE A 654 -21.20 -37.57 29.66
C ILE A 654 -21.13 -36.25 30.38
N ARG A 655 -22.02 -35.36 29.99
CA ARG A 655 -22.17 -34.05 30.60
C ARG A 655 -23.27 -34.11 31.65
N VAL A 656 -22.90 -33.80 32.88
CA VAL A 656 -23.76 -33.69 34.05
C VAL A 656 -24.03 -32.20 34.29
N ASP A 657 -25.27 -31.79 34.08
CA ASP A 657 -25.70 -30.40 34.15
C ASP A 657 -26.56 -30.19 35.40
N GLY A 658 -26.13 -29.29 36.28
CA GLY A 658 -26.86 -28.94 37.50
C GLY A 658 -27.69 -27.67 37.34
N HIS A 659 -28.89 -27.67 37.92
CA HIS A 659 -29.81 -26.54 37.88
C HIS A 659 -30.43 -26.25 39.25
N THR A 660 -30.76 -24.99 39.51
CA THR A 660 -31.49 -24.52 40.69
C THR A 660 -32.82 -23.89 40.30
N ASP A 661 -33.64 -23.54 41.30
CA ASP A 661 -34.75 -22.61 41.11
C ASP A 661 -34.25 -21.15 41.18
N ASP A 662 -35.20 -20.23 41.04
CA ASP A 662 -35.02 -18.78 41.06
C ASP A 662 -34.94 -18.19 42.48
N ILE A 663 -34.91 -19.02 43.53
CA ILE A 663 -34.81 -18.55 44.91
C ILE A 663 -33.35 -18.25 45.22
N PRO A 664 -32.98 -17.01 45.57
CA PRO A 664 -31.61 -16.69 45.94
C PRO A 664 -31.23 -17.40 47.24
N ILE A 665 -30.16 -18.19 47.21
CA ILE A 665 -29.60 -18.81 48.40
C ILE A 665 -28.90 -17.73 49.23
N ARG A 666 -29.23 -17.62 50.53
CA ARG A 666 -28.60 -16.67 51.46
C ARG A 666 -28.23 -17.37 52.76
N GLY A 667 -26.99 -17.16 53.23
CA GLY A 667 -26.52 -17.61 54.55
C GLY A 667 -26.15 -19.09 54.67
N GLY A 668 -25.92 -19.78 53.54
CA GLY A 668 -25.48 -21.19 53.49
C GLY A 668 -24.00 -21.36 53.13
N ARG A 669 -23.58 -22.60 52.84
CA ARG A 669 -22.19 -22.94 52.42
C ARG A 669 -21.81 -22.39 51.03
N PHE A 670 -22.80 -22.23 50.15
CA PHE A 670 -22.62 -21.75 48.77
C PHE A 670 -23.02 -20.28 48.68
N ALA A 671 -22.26 -19.50 47.91
CA ALA A 671 -22.44 -18.07 47.74
C ALA A 671 -23.66 -17.73 46.88
N ASP A 672 -23.96 -18.53 45.86
CA ASP A 672 -25.07 -18.33 44.93
C ASP A 672 -25.55 -19.65 44.29
N ASN A 673 -26.56 -19.53 43.42
CA ASN A 673 -27.17 -20.61 42.66
C ASN A 673 -26.21 -21.26 41.63
N TRP A 674 -25.23 -20.51 41.11
CA TRP A 674 -24.19 -21.06 40.24
C TRP A 674 -23.30 -22.03 41.00
N GLU A 675 -22.82 -21.62 42.18
CA GLU A 675 -21.94 -22.45 42.99
C GLU A 675 -22.67 -23.71 43.49
N LEU A 676 -23.93 -23.60 43.90
CA LEU A 676 -24.70 -24.78 44.32
C LEU A 676 -24.92 -25.77 43.16
N SER A 677 -25.36 -25.29 41.99
CA SER A 677 -25.61 -26.15 40.83
C SER A 677 -24.32 -26.85 40.35
N GLN A 678 -23.22 -26.12 40.27
CA GLN A 678 -21.91 -26.66 39.90
C GLN A 678 -21.40 -27.68 40.92
N ALA A 679 -21.56 -27.39 42.22
CA ALA A 679 -21.15 -28.30 43.28
C ALA A 679 -21.94 -29.62 43.24
N ARG A 680 -23.25 -29.56 42.98
CA ARG A 680 -24.09 -30.76 42.83
C ARG A 680 -23.71 -31.60 41.62
N ALA A 681 -23.52 -30.97 40.46
CA ALA A 681 -23.06 -31.67 39.26
C ALA A 681 -21.69 -32.32 39.48
N LEU A 682 -20.77 -31.62 40.15
CA LEU A 682 -19.44 -32.15 40.46
C LEU A 682 -19.52 -33.33 41.43
N SER A 683 -20.40 -33.31 42.44
CA SER A 683 -20.59 -34.44 43.36
C SER A 683 -21.04 -35.70 42.63
N VAL A 684 -21.93 -35.57 41.64
CA VAL A 684 -22.36 -36.68 40.78
C VAL A 684 -21.19 -37.21 39.95
N VAL A 685 -20.46 -36.32 39.26
CA VAL A 685 -19.27 -36.71 38.47
C VAL A 685 -18.21 -37.42 39.32
N ARG A 686 -17.93 -36.88 40.52
CA ARG A 686 -16.97 -37.49 41.45
C ARG A 686 -17.43 -38.85 41.92
N TYR A 687 -18.70 -39.03 42.24
CA TYR A 687 -19.24 -40.34 42.60
C TYR A 687 -19.16 -41.34 41.44
N MET A 688 -19.56 -40.93 40.23
CA MET A 688 -19.46 -41.76 39.02
C MET A 688 -18.01 -42.18 38.70
N SER A 689 -17.05 -41.30 38.98
CA SER A 689 -15.64 -41.59 38.75
C SER A 689 -15.00 -42.43 39.86
N GLU A 690 -15.16 -42.00 41.12
CA GLU A 690 -14.43 -42.54 42.27
C GLU A 690 -15.05 -43.85 42.78
N ALA A 691 -16.38 -43.96 42.78
CA ALA A 691 -17.10 -45.14 43.28
C ALA A 691 -17.51 -46.10 42.15
N GLU A 692 -17.95 -45.57 41.02
CA GLU A 692 -18.47 -46.38 39.90
C GLU A 692 -17.42 -46.62 38.78
N GLY A 693 -16.22 -46.04 38.88
CA GLY A 693 -15.11 -46.34 37.97
C GLY A 693 -15.30 -45.86 36.53
N ILE A 694 -16.17 -44.88 36.28
CA ILE A 694 -16.24 -44.23 34.97
C ILE A 694 -14.98 -43.38 34.77
N PRO A 695 -14.28 -43.49 33.63
CA PRO A 695 -13.08 -42.69 33.38
C PRO A 695 -13.37 -41.18 33.52
N PRO A 696 -12.57 -40.42 34.31
CA PRO A 696 -12.76 -38.98 34.47
C PRO A 696 -12.78 -38.22 33.15
N ALA A 697 -12.01 -38.68 32.16
CA ALA A 697 -11.94 -38.08 30.82
C ALA A 697 -13.27 -38.20 30.03
N ARG A 698 -14.21 -39.03 30.47
CA ARG A 698 -15.55 -39.22 29.88
C ARG A 698 -16.64 -38.52 30.68
N LEU A 699 -16.29 -37.69 31.65
CA LEU A 699 -17.25 -36.96 32.50
C LEU A 699 -16.97 -35.46 32.47
N ALA A 700 -18.02 -34.66 32.37
CA ALA A 700 -17.98 -33.21 32.50
C ALA A 700 -19.08 -32.76 33.46
N ALA A 701 -18.76 -31.82 34.36
CA ALA A 701 -19.72 -31.28 35.32
C ALA A 701 -19.93 -29.80 35.06
N ASN A 702 -21.17 -29.37 34.80
CA ASN A 702 -21.53 -27.96 34.61
C ASN A 702 -22.61 -27.54 35.60
N GLY A 703 -22.55 -26.31 36.10
CA GLY A 703 -23.65 -25.65 36.78
C GLY A 703 -24.26 -24.57 35.89
N PHE A 704 -25.58 -24.55 35.76
CA PHE A 704 -26.32 -23.52 35.01
C PHE A 704 -27.12 -22.55 35.91
N GLY A 705 -27.06 -22.74 37.24
CA GLY A 705 -27.86 -21.99 38.19
C GLY A 705 -29.35 -22.02 37.83
N GLU A 706 -29.99 -20.86 37.94
CA GLU A 706 -31.41 -20.64 37.69
C GLU A 706 -31.74 -20.30 36.21
N TYR A 707 -30.72 -20.13 35.37
CA TYR A 707 -30.85 -19.49 34.05
C TYR A 707 -31.32 -20.41 32.91
N GLN A 708 -31.59 -21.69 33.23
CA GLN A 708 -32.21 -22.64 32.29
C GLN A 708 -33.41 -23.35 32.96
N PRO A 709 -34.50 -22.61 33.27
CA PRO A 709 -35.71 -23.21 33.83
C PRO A 709 -36.42 -24.05 32.76
N ILE A 710 -36.86 -25.25 33.13
CA ILE A 710 -37.76 -26.06 32.28
C ILE A 710 -39.18 -25.54 32.40
N ASP A 711 -39.54 -25.06 33.59
CA ASP A 711 -40.85 -24.51 33.87
C ASP A 711 -40.72 -23.06 34.35
N PRO A 712 -41.12 -22.07 33.53
CA PRO A 712 -41.02 -20.65 33.90
C PRO A 712 -42.14 -20.21 34.86
N ALA A 713 -43.07 -21.10 35.23
CA ALA A 713 -44.15 -20.74 36.14
C ALA A 713 -43.62 -20.43 37.55
N ASP A 714 -44.20 -19.42 38.18
CA ASP A 714 -43.90 -19.04 39.55
C ASP A 714 -44.73 -19.85 40.55
N SER A 715 -44.51 -21.17 40.60
CA SER A 715 -45.18 -22.08 41.55
C SER A 715 -44.20 -22.97 42.30
N PRO A 716 -44.54 -23.46 43.52
CA PRO A 716 -43.70 -24.39 44.26
C PRO A 716 -43.35 -25.66 43.46
N GLU A 717 -44.30 -26.17 42.67
CA GLU A 717 -44.13 -27.34 41.82
C GLU A 717 -43.17 -27.06 40.65
N ALA A 718 -43.26 -25.88 40.03
CA ALA A 718 -42.37 -25.46 38.96
C ALA A 718 -40.92 -25.28 39.47
N ARG A 719 -40.75 -24.68 40.65
CA ARG A 719 -39.44 -24.55 41.30
C ARG A 719 -38.82 -25.92 41.63
N ALA A 720 -39.64 -26.86 42.12
CA ALA A 720 -39.18 -28.23 42.36
C ALA A 720 -38.75 -28.94 41.07
N ARG A 721 -39.43 -28.71 39.94
CA ARG A 721 -39.02 -29.22 38.63
C ARG A 721 -37.71 -28.58 38.13
N ASN A 722 -37.52 -27.28 38.38
CA ASN A 722 -36.33 -26.56 37.95
C ASN A 722 -35.06 -27.02 38.71
N ARG A 723 -35.20 -27.39 40.00
CA ARG A 723 -34.13 -28.02 40.79
C ARG A 723 -33.87 -29.45 40.33
N ARG A 724 -32.95 -29.64 39.39
CA ARG A 724 -32.67 -30.96 38.80
C ARG A 724 -31.20 -31.14 38.42
N ILE A 725 -30.83 -32.39 38.21
CA ILE A 725 -29.58 -32.78 37.55
C ILE A 725 -29.94 -33.44 36.23
N GLU A 726 -29.26 -33.05 35.17
CA GLU A 726 -29.45 -33.62 33.85
C GLU A 726 -28.19 -34.36 33.39
N LEU A 727 -28.35 -35.58 32.90
CA LEU A 727 -27.28 -36.36 32.28
C LEU A 727 -27.54 -36.45 30.78
N LYS A 728 -26.52 -36.12 29.98
CA LYS A 728 -26.59 -36.26 28.52
C LYS A 728 -25.26 -36.72 27.93
N LEU A 729 -25.37 -37.54 26.89
CA LEU A 729 -24.23 -37.95 26.06
C LEU A 729 -23.99 -36.88 24.99
N THR A 730 -22.77 -36.36 24.91
CA THR A 730 -22.37 -35.33 23.95
C THR A 730 -20.99 -35.62 23.41
N GLU A 731 -20.63 -34.99 22.29
CA GLU A 731 -19.23 -34.90 21.88
C GLU A 731 -18.47 -33.96 22.82
N ARG A 732 -17.18 -34.24 23.02
CA ARG A 732 -16.31 -33.53 23.97
C ARG A 732 -15.97 -32.12 23.54
#